data_AF-A0A2B4RAE3-F1
#
_entry.id   AF-A0A2B4RAE3-F1
#
_cell.length_a   1.000
_cell.length_b   1.000
_cell.length_c   1.000
_cell.angle_alpha   90.00
_cell.angle_beta   90.00
_cell.angle_gamma   90.00
#
_symmetry.space_group_name_H-M   'P 1'
#
loop_
_entity.id
_entity.type
_entity.pdbx_description
1 polymer ?
#
loop_
_entity_poly.entity_id
_entity_poly.type
_entity_poly.pdbx_seq_one_letter_code
_entity_poly.pdbx_strand_id
1 'polypeptide(L)'
;DGRVFVRGDQLAFHLDEEQPPYLYKVPREYGIFEHLFKRLGAMEKATPAQFAQVLTRLRESCEDKQMHANELTVVKQAVFGLFTTLHAILYRNEDRRESNPLAEVNTVYLPNSKQELRPSTDLVLFDCPQFKRRLSDSMFEFLDDLTKYNLTMEKPGKLVDLLPDHLKTKSLASLVREELQAECREKRCRADVEGKCEATNHFRDILYSPDLANGILRILKSQYEKAKLTEEVCNKVRSFQKALSISCMETLSTELVDNKSNTVIPNSQRRTYSGCFVGQDDDKRHIFIQHGAESSGTRRKICYEIYSLTGCFISDKNLLLLAAILECTSPADIPTTLDNAGVSDDAEAAKTLSLEPVLGSEVPEELHELLDQYNDFYFRPGEFVAYEREDSTEEEPKYIYAKIIRQVKTSTSAKVQKDRTKRKQNGESNLLNRYLIELGPSEKKEVDVLDLYKFRRPRKSEEEESDEDEPLSESMEVVPYAGAKSSEPPEPPKPRTLEHALKEVKKALAEIWKLPEDKRKKAIKRLYLRWHPDKNMDMQDIANEVMKFIQNEVDRLSKGKSSSRDGGGARPPPPDFSDFFTQWNERARRQHSSYHNFRRHNPRFTGFTPHPSRTYTAPNPRVAKVWMRQSKEDLRSVKHLLSSRDPLYYLICFQCHQIAEKSLKAALYALSGVADRQLNSHDLVLLAHDLSRLPGAPDVTPQVAKLSNYYEGTRYPNKHVPAKVPAEVFQDCRQAQEAFRLATEVLEGLERFVGA
;
A
#
# COMPACT_ATOMS: atom_id res chain seq x y z
N ASP A 1 35.80 -74.28 -5.56
CA ASP A 1 34.49 -74.29 -6.25
C ASP A 1 33.50 -73.21 -5.82
N GLY A 2 33.75 -72.39 -4.79
CA GLY A 2 32.95 -71.17 -4.54
C GLY A 2 31.45 -71.38 -4.24
N ARG A 3 31.00 -72.62 -4.05
CA ARG A 3 29.61 -72.97 -3.73
C ARG A 3 29.38 -72.76 -2.24
N VAL A 4 28.46 -71.85 -1.90
CA VAL A 4 28.07 -71.53 -0.53
C VAL A 4 26.63 -71.98 -0.31
N PHE A 5 26.37 -72.67 0.80
CA PHE A 5 25.01 -73.04 1.20
C PHE A 5 24.39 -71.89 2.00
N VAL A 6 23.23 -71.40 1.57
CA VAL A 6 22.58 -70.21 2.13
C VAL A 6 21.10 -70.46 2.42
N ARG A 7 20.53 -69.71 3.36
CA ARG A 7 19.09 -69.77 3.65
C ARG A 7 18.29 -69.13 2.52
N GLY A 8 17.02 -69.56 2.37
CA GLY A 8 16.14 -69.00 1.34
C GLY A 8 15.91 -67.49 1.49
N ASP A 9 15.82 -66.98 2.72
CA ASP A 9 15.72 -65.55 3.01
C ASP A 9 16.94 -64.70 2.58
N GLN A 10 18.06 -65.33 2.23
CA GLN A 10 19.26 -64.69 1.68
C GLN A 10 19.25 -64.61 0.16
N LEU A 11 18.19 -65.10 -0.50
CA LEU A 11 18.12 -65.21 -1.94
C LEU A 11 17.13 -64.21 -2.52
N ALA A 12 17.55 -63.58 -3.61
CA ALA A 12 16.65 -62.82 -4.49
C ALA A 12 16.90 -63.18 -5.96
N PHE A 13 15.84 -63.32 -6.75
CA PHE A 13 15.97 -63.59 -8.20
C PHE A 13 16.54 -62.37 -8.94
N HIS A 14 16.07 -61.18 -8.56
CA HIS A 14 16.54 -59.91 -9.08
C HIS A 14 17.27 -59.14 -7.97
N LEU A 15 18.59 -59.13 -8.10
CA LEU A 15 19.54 -58.38 -7.28
C LEU A 15 20.61 -57.78 -8.21
N ASP A 16 20.91 -56.49 -8.00
CA ASP A 16 21.88 -55.74 -8.81
C ASP A 16 23.31 -56.06 -8.37
N GLU A 17 23.57 -56.00 -7.06
CA GLU A 17 24.86 -56.33 -6.45
C GLU A 17 24.68 -57.37 -5.34
N GLU A 18 25.44 -58.48 -5.42
CA GLU A 18 25.48 -59.46 -4.34
C GLU A 18 26.23 -58.90 -3.12
N GLN A 19 25.82 -59.32 -1.92
CA GLN A 19 26.45 -58.93 -0.66
C GLN A 19 26.90 -60.17 0.15
N PRO A 20 27.88 -60.96 -0.32
CA PRO A 20 28.35 -62.13 0.43
C PRO A 20 28.93 -61.74 1.81
N PRO A 21 28.70 -62.53 2.88
CA PRO A 21 27.91 -63.76 2.95
C PRO A 21 26.40 -63.58 3.25
N TYR A 22 25.85 -62.38 3.11
CA TYR A 22 24.55 -62.02 3.66
C TYR A 22 23.39 -62.11 2.69
N LEU A 23 23.57 -61.70 1.43
CA LEU A 23 22.53 -61.67 0.39
C LEU A 23 23.11 -62.06 -0.97
N TYR A 24 22.43 -62.95 -1.68
CA TYR A 24 22.90 -63.55 -2.92
C TYR A 24 21.82 -63.53 -4.01
N LYS A 25 22.26 -63.49 -5.26
CA LYS A 25 21.39 -63.63 -6.41
C LYS A 25 21.20 -65.11 -6.72
N VAL A 26 19.98 -65.53 -7.02
CA VAL A 26 19.74 -66.91 -7.46
C VAL A 26 20.42 -67.13 -8.82
N PRO A 27 21.35 -68.10 -8.95
CA PRO A 27 21.96 -68.43 -10.23
C PRO A 27 20.91 -68.83 -11.26
N ARG A 28 21.10 -68.42 -12.53
CA ARG A 28 20.13 -68.66 -13.61
C ARG A 28 19.80 -70.14 -13.80
N GLU A 29 20.77 -71.02 -13.59
CA GLU A 29 20.62 -72.48 -13.68
C GLU A 29 19.56 -73.03 -12.72
N TYR A 30 19.33 -72.36 -11.60
CA TYR A 30 18.37 -72.74 -10.58
C TYR A 30 17.00 -72.07 -10.74
N GLY A 31 16.80 -71.28 -11.80
CA GLY A 31 15.53 -70.60 -12.07
C GLY A 31 14.32 -71.54 -12.20
N ILE A 32 14.53 -72.79 -12.64
CA ILE A 32 13.46 -73.80 -12.71
C ILE A 32 12.85 -74.16 -11.34
N PHE A 33 13.56 -73.89 -10.25
CA PHE A 33 13.11 -74.15 -8.88
C PHE A 33 12.54 -72.91 -8.18
N GLU A 34 12.15 -71.88 -8.94
CA GLU A 34 11.67 -70.61 -8.40
C GLU A 34 10.60 -70.74 -7.32
N HIS A 35 9.57 -71.54 -7.59
CA HIS A 35 8.48 -71.78 -6.65
C HIS A 35 8.94 -72.46 -5.35
N LEU A 36 9.95 -73.35 -5.42
CA LEU A 36 10.54 -73.97 -4.23
C LEU A 36 11.32 -72.94 -3.42
N PHE A 37 12.19 -72.14 -4.06
CA PHE A 37 12.97 -71.12 -3.35
C PHE A 37 12.10 -70.05 -2.72
N LYS A 38 11.03 -69.61 -3.40
CA LYS A 38 10.06 -68.66 -2.82
C LYS A 38 9.39 -69.21 -1.55
N ARG A 39 9.04 -70.49 -1.52
CA ARG A 39 8.53 -71.15 -0.30
C ARG A 39 9.55 -71.28 0.83
N LEU A 40 10.84 -71.31 0.49
CA LEU A 40 11.94 -71.31 1.46
C LEU A 40 12.33 -69.90 1.92
N GLY A 41 11.70 -68.85 1.38
CA GLY A 41 11.90 -67.45 1.77
C GLY A 41 12.62 -66.58 0.75
N ALA A 42 12.94 -67.09 -0.45
CA ALA A 42 13.55 -66.27 -1.50
C ALA A 42 12.56 -65.26 -2.07
N MET A 43 13.05 -64.06 -2.38
CA MET A 43 12.21 -62.97 -2.89
C MET A 43 12.39 -62.76 -4.39
N GLU A 44 11.33 -62.29 -5.06
CA GLU A 44 11.39 -61.96 -6.49
C GLU A 44 12.42 -60.85 -6.77
N LYS A 45 12.38 -59.81 -5.94
CA LYS A 45 13.32 -58.69 -5.89
C LYS A 45 13.79 -58.52 -4.45
N ALA A 46 15.01 -58.04 -4.27
CA ALA A 46 15.51 -57.71 -2.93
C ALA A 46 14.57 -56.72 -2.23
N THR A 47 14.18 -57.04 -0.99
CA THR A 47 13.19 -56.27 -0.22
C THR A 47 13.81 -55.46 0.91
N PRO A 48 13.12 -54.41 1.42
CA PRO A 48 13.57 -53.70 2.61
C PRO A 48 13.86 -54.62 3.80
N ALA A 49 13.01 -55.62 4.04
CA ALA A 49 13.17 -56.58 5.12
C ALA A 49 14.45 -57.43 4.96
N GLN A 50 14.80 -57.84 3.72
CA GLN A 50 16.06 -58.55 3.47
C GLN A 50 17.28 -57.66 3.75
N PHE A 51 17.26 -56.38 3.36
CA PHE A 51 18.35 -55.45 3.69
C PHE A 51 18.46 -55.17 5.20
N ALA A 52 17.33 -55.05 5.90
CA ALA A 52 17.31 -54.97 7.37
C ALA A 52 17.90 -56.23 8.04
N GLN A 53 17.64 -57.41 7.47
CA GLN A 53 18.21 -58.67 7.95
C GLN A 53 19.72 -58.74 7.68
N VAL A 54 20.20 -58.23 6.55
CA VAL A 54 21.65 -58.09 6.28
C VAL A 54 22.31 -57.25 7.36
N LEU A 55 21.74 -56.09 7.70
CA LEU A 55 22.24 -55.21 8.77
C LEU A 55 22.21 -55.90 10.14
N THR A 56 21.18 -56.72 10.41
CA THR A 56 21.06 -57.50 11.65
C THR A 56 22.16 -58.56 11.76
N ARG A 57 22.40 -59.35 10.70
CA ARG A 57 23.47 -60.36 10.70
C ARG A 57 24.85 -59.74 10.76
N LEU A 58 25.03 -58.59 10.11
CA LEU A 58 26.28 -57.86 10.19
C LEU A 58 26.54 -57.34 11.61
N ARG A 59 25.49 -56.88 12.30
CA ARG A 59 25.56 -56.54 13.73
C ARG A 59 25.93 -57.74 14.60
N GLU A 60 25.36 -58.91 14.35
CA GLU A 60 25.75 -60.14 15.07
C GLU A 60 27.23 -60.49 14.86
N SER A 61 27.79 -60.20 13.68
CA SER A 61 29.21 -60.42 13.35
C SER A 61 30.14 -59.38 13.99
N CYS A 62 29.77 -58.10 13.94
CA CYS A 62 30.63 -57.01 14.44
C CYS A 62 30.43 -56.71 15.95
N GLU A 63 29.36 -57.22 16.56
CA GLU A 63 28.93 -56.88 17.92
C GLU A 63 28.86 -55.35 18.10
N ASP A 64 29.35 -54.84 19.24
CA ASP A 64 29.48 -53.42 19.59
C ASP A 64 30.76 -52.75 19.09
N LYS A 65 31.49 -53.36 18.16
CA LYS A 65 32.77 -52.85 17.67
C LYS A 65 32.59 -51.98 16.43
N GLN A 66 33.57 -51.11 16.19
CA GLN A 66 33.69 -50.35 14.95
C GLN A 66 33.89 -51.30 13.77
N MET A 67 33.12 -51.09 12.71
CA MET A 67 33.18 -51.91 11.50
C MET A 67 34.48 -51.70 10.73
N HIS A 68 35.03 -52.78 10.16
CA HIS A 68 36.20 -52.72 9.28
C HIS A 68 35.81 -52.45 7.81
N ALA A 69 36.79 -52.24 6.92
CA ALA A 69 36.57 -51.78 5.54
C ALA A 69 35.58 -52.64 4.72
N ASN A 70 35.70 -53.97 4.80
CA ASN A 70 34.77 -54.87 4.08
C ASN A 70 33.35 -54.81 4.66
N GLU A 71 33.19 -54.77 5.99
CA GLU A 71 31.88 -54.62 6.64
C GLU A 71 31.23 -53.27 6.27
N LEU A 72 32.03 -52.20 6.22
CA LEU A 72 31.58 -50.88 5.76
C LEU A 72 31.05 -50.91 4.32
N THR A 73 31.68 -51.70 3.45
CA THR A 73 31.21 -51.87 2.06
C THR A 73 29.84 -52.54 2.03
N VAL A 74 29.66 -53.59 2.83
CA VAL A 74 28.39 -54.31 2.96
C VAL A 74 27.31 -53.41 3.57
N VAL A 75 27.60 -52.69 4.66
CA VAL A 75 26.66 -51.70 5.23
C VAL A 75 26.28 -50.68 4.18
N LYS A 76 27.26 -50.18 3.42
CA LYS A 76 26.99 -49.13 2.45
C LYS A 76 25.93 -49.56 1.44
N GLN A 77 26.08 -50.74 0.88
CA GLN A 77 25.13 -51.34 -0.04
C GLN A 77 23.79 -51.69 0.65
N ALA A 78 23.81 -52.19 1.89
CA ALA A 78 22.60 -52.59 2.60
C ALA A 78 21.73 -51.39 3.01
N VAL A 79 22.34 -50.31 3.51
CA VAL A 79 21.65 -49.04 3.81
C VAL A 79 21.11 -48.40 2.54
N PHE A 80 21.90 -48.40 1.45
CA PHE A 80 21.45 -47.93 0.15
C PHE A 80 20.24 -48.72 -0.35
N GLY A 81 20.33 -50.05 -0.35
CA GLY A 81 19.25 -50.95 -0.75
C GLY A 81 17.99 -50.79 0.10
N LEU A 82 18.15 -50.67 1.42
CA LEU A 82 17.04 -50.46 2.36
C LEU A 82 16.23 -49.21 2.01
N PHE A 83 16.86 -48.04 1.95
CA PHE A 83 16.14 -46.79 1.73
C PHE A 83 15.66 -46.62 0.29
N THR A 84 16.40 -47.10 -0.71
CA THR A 84 15.97 -47.03 -2.12
C THR A 84 14.76 -47.92 -2.40
N THR A 85 14.71 -49.12 -1.83
CA THR A 85 13.55 -50.01 -1.97
C THR A 85 12.35 -49.52 -1.18
N LEU A 86 12.53 -49.00 0.05
CA LEU A 86 11.47 -48.33 0.80
C LEU A 86 10.88 -47.15 0.02
N HIS A 87 11.75 -46.28 -0.50
CA HIS A 87 11.34 -45.13 -1.29
C HIS A 87 10.56 -45.57 -2.53
N ALA A 88 11.05 -46.58 -3.27
CA ALA A 88 10.39 -47.07 -4.48
C ALA A 88 9.01 -47.69 -4.22
N ILE A 89 8.82 -48.37 -3.07
CA ILE A 89 7.54 -48.98 -2.70
C ILE A 89 6.55 -47.91 -2.21
N LEU A 90 6.98 -47.04 -1.29
CA LEU A 90 6.09 -46.09 -0.62
C LEU A 90 5.68 -44.92 -1.52
N TYR A 91 6.52 -44.49 -2.48
CA TYR A 91 6.18 -43.38 -3.39
C TYR A 91 5.47 -43.80 -4.68
N ARG A 92 5.45 -45.08 -5.06
CA ARG A 92 4.67 -45.55 -6.23
C ARG A 92 3.19 -45.76 -5.93
N ASN A 93 2.82 -45.77 -4.65
CA ASN A 93 1.48 -46.13 -4.19
C ASN A 93 0.75 -44.89 -3.64
N GLU A 94 0.18 -44.06 -4.52
CA GLU A 94 -0.74 -42.97 -4.12
C GLU A 94 -2.07 -43.51 -3.56
N ASP A 95 -2.43 -44.78 -3.87
CA ASP A 95 -3.62 -45.46 -3.35
C ASP A 95 -3.30 -46.34 -2.14
N ARG A 96 -3.80 -45.90 -0.98
CA ARG A 96 -3.68 -46.54 0.35
C ARG A 96 -4.17 -48.00 0.33
N ARG A 97 -3.29 -48.96 0.64
CA ARG A 97 -3.65 -50.23 1.34
C ARG A 97 -2.48 -51.14 1.74
N GLU A 98 -1.26 -50.97 1.22
CA GLU A 98 -0.13 -51.79 1.67
C GLU A 98 0.54 -51.16 2.91
N SER A 99 0.61 -51.95 3.99
CA SER A 99 1.36 -51.62 5.20
C SER A 99 2.83 -51.42 4.88
N ASN A 100 3.54 -50.59 5.67
CA ASN A 100 4.99 -50.44 5.54
C ASN A 100 5.66 -51.83 5.53
N PRO A 101 6.54 -52.16 4.56
CA PRO A 101 7.18 -53.48 4.47
C PRO A 101 8.01 -53.88 5.71
N LEU A 102 8.32 -52.91 6.58
CA LEU A 102 9.02 -53.10 7.84
C LEU A 102 8.09 -53.10 9.07
N ALA A 103 6.77 -53.14 8.89
CA ALA A 103 5.81 -53.11 10.00
C ALA A 103 5.99 -54.26 11.00
N GLU A 104 6.33 -55.45 10.51
CA GLU A 104 6.57 -56.65 11.33
C GLU A 104 8.02 -56.77 11.84
N VAL A 105 8.91 -55.87 11.40
CA VAL A 105 10.31 -55.87 11.83
C VAL A 105 10.41 -55.17 13.19
N ASN A 106 10.95 -55.86 14.19
CA ASN A 106 11.05 -55.34 15.57
C ASN A 106 12.22 -54.36 15.76
N THR A 107 13.31 -54.54 15.02
CA THR A 107 14.52 -53.72 15.19
C THR A 107 15.25 -53.62 13.85
N VAL A 108 15.68 -52.40 13.52
CA VAL A 108 16.58 -52.12 12.39
C VAL A 108 17.85 -51.54 12.94
N TYR A 109 19.00 -52.05 12.49
CA TYR A 109 20.30 -51.53 12.88
C TYR A 109 20.80 -50.54 11.83
N LEU A 110 21.26 -49.39 12.26
CA LEU A 110 21.86 -48.36 11.42
C LEU A 110 23.22 -47.93 11.98
N PRO A 111 24.13 -47.46 11.11
CA PRO A 111 25.46 -47.02 11.54
C PRO A 111 25.38 -45.68 12.29
N ASN A 112 26.10 -45.57 13.41
CA ASN A 112 26.35 -44.29 14.09
C ASN A 112 27.58 -43.56 13.51
N SER A 113 27.84 -42.34 13.97
CA SER A 113 29.01 -41.53 13.57
C SER A 113 30.37 -42.18 13.83
N LYS A 114 30.44 -43.18 14.72
CA LYS A 114 31.64 -43.98 15.04
C LYS A 114 31.75 -45.25 14.18
N GLN A 115 30.84 -45.44 13.22
CA GLN A 115 30.76 -46.62 12.35
C GLN A 115 30.48 -47.92 13.12
N GLU A 116 29.65 -47.84 14.16
CA GLU A 116 29.09 -48.99 14.90
C GLU A 116 27.61 -49.16 14.52
N LEU A 117 27.14 -50.40 14.40
CA LEU A 117 25.73 -50.69 14.17
C LEU A 117 24.94 -50.60 15.48
N ARG A 118 23.95 -49.72 15.55
CA ARG A 118 23.07 -49.50 16.71
C ARG A 118 21.60 -49.59 16.30
N PRO A 119 20.68 -49.97 17.20
CA PRO A 119 19.25 -49.89 16.93
C PRO A 119 18.86 -48.48 16.45
N SER A 120 18.07 -48.38 15.40
CA SER A 120 17.65 -47.09 14.83
C SER A 120 16.94 -46.20 15.84
N THR A 121 16.19 -46.77 16.77
CA THR A 121 15.47 -46.08 17.86
C THR A 121 16.39 -45.43 18.90
N ASP A 122 17.64 -45.88 19.00
CA ASP A 122 18.65 -45.33 19.90
C ASP A 122 19.42 -44.17 19.26
N LEU A 123 19.37 -44.07 17.93
CA LEU A 123 20.09 -43.08 17.17
C LEU A 123 19.34 -41.74 17.12
N VAL A 124 20.13 -40.68 17.04
CA VAL A 124 19.66 -39.31 16.87
C VAL A 124 20.05 -38.81 15.48
N LEU A 125 19.05 -38.40 14.70
CA LEU A 125 19.26 -37.71 13.44
C LEU A 125 19.74 -36.28 13.73
N PHE A 126 20.89 -35.91 13.19
CA PHE A 126 21.41 -34.54 13.26
C PHE A 126 20.67 -33.62 12.27
N ASP A 127 19.46 -33.20 12.62
CA ASP A 127 18.58 -32.37 11.78
C ASP A 127 18.70 -30.85 12.05
N CYS A 128 19.57 -30.45 12.98
CA CYS A 128 19.83 -29.05 13.35
C CYS A 128 21.28 -28.61 13.04
N PRO A 129 21.66 -28.33 11.78
CA PRO A 129 23.01 -27.93 11.38
C PRO A 129 23.62 -26.79 12.21
N GLN A 130 22.79 -25.87 12.70
CA GLN A 130 23.19 -24.72 13.50
C GLN A 130 23.80 -25.11 14.86
N PHE A 131 23.55 -26.33 15.36
CA PHE A 131 24.09 -26.83 16.62
C PHE A 131 25.42 -27.59 16.47
N LYS A 132 25.91 -27.82 15.24
CA LYS A 132 27.07 -28.71 14.97
C LYS A 132 28.36 -28.33 15.71
N ARG A 133 28.55 -27.04 16.00
CA ARG A 133 29.73 -26.54 16.74
C ARG A 133 29.46 -26.22 18.22
N ARG A 134 28.28 -26.58 18.72
CA ARG A 134 27.79 -26.26 20.09
C ARG A 134 27.50 -27.51 20.92
N LEU A 135 27.48 -28.67 20.29
CA LEU A 135 27.25 -29.96 20.92
C LEU A 135 28.52 -30.80 20.86
N SER A 136 28.76 -31.59 21.90
CA SER A 136 29.78 -32.63 21.90
C SER A 136 29.30 -33.83 21.08
N ASP A 137 30.18 -34.42 20.27
CA ASP A 137 29.91 -35.66 19.53
C ASP A 137 29.60 -36.85 20.45
N SER A 138 29.96 -36.76 21.74
CA SER A 138 29.69 -37.80 22.74
C SER A 138 28.34 -37.66 23.45
N MET A 139 27.59 -36.58 23.23
CA MET A 139 26.35 -36.31 23.96
C MET A 139 25.19 -37.20 23.51
N PHE A 140 25.11 -37.47 22.22
CA PHE A 140 24.09 -38.33 21.63
C PHE A 140 24.76 -39.36 20.72
N GLU A 141 24.14 -40.53 20.59
CA GLU A 141 24.53 -41.50 19.57
C GLU A 141 23.94 -41.04 18.22
N PHE A 142 24.71 -40.25 17.48
CA PHE A 142 24.26 -39.69 16.21
C PHE A 142 24.26 -40.73 15.09
N LEU A 143 23.19 -40.76 14.30
CA LEU A 143 23.14 -41.50 13.03
C LEU A 143 24.25 -41.02 12.10
N ASP A 144 24.94 -41.94 11.42
CA ASP A 144 25.96 -41.56 10.45
C ASP A 144 25.35 -40.76 9.29
N ASP A 145 26.16 -39.94 8.64
CA ASP A 145 25.72 -39.09 7.55
C ASP A 145 25.20 -39.92 6.37
N LEU A 146 23.88 -39.92 6.18
CA LEU A 146 23.19 -40.67 5.12
C LEU A 146 23.69 -40.33 3.70
N THR A 147 24.32 -39.16 3.51
CA THR A 147 24.90 -38.78 2.21
C THR A 147 26.11 -39.65 1.82
N LYS A 148 26.81 -40.26 2.79
CA LYS A 148 27.93 -41.19 2.54
C LYS A 148 27.48 -42.49 1.86
N TYR A 149 26.19 -42.78 1.91
CA TYR A 149 25.56 -44.01 1.42
C TYR A 149 24.99 -43.89 0.00
N ASN A 150 25.35 -42.84 -0.74
CA ASN A 150 24.86 -42.56 -2.10
C ASN A 150 23.33 -42.34 -2.17
N LEU A 151 22.69 -41.97 -1.07
CA LEU A 151 21.26 -41.68 -1.00
C LEU A 151 20.99 -40.24 -1.47
N THR A 152 20.85 -40.06 -2.78
CA THR A 152 20.61 -38.74 -3.41
C THR A 152 19.14 -38.44 -3.69
N MET A 153 18.25 -39.41 -3.48
CA MET A 153 16.85 -39.33 -3.89
C MET A 153 16.02 -38.35 -3.03
N GLU A 154 16.32 -38.25 -1.73
CA GLU A 154 15.61 -37.39 -0.78
C GLU A 154 16.54 -36.90 0.33
N LYS A 155 16.11 -35.90 1.11
CA LYS A 155 16.86 -35.39 2.28
C LYS A 155 16.88 -36.40 3.44
N PRO A 156 17.92 -36.42 4.30
CA PRO A 156 18.05 -37.37 5.41
C PRO A 156 16.82 -37.49 6.32
N GLY A 157 16.16 -36.38 6.66
CA GLY A 157 14.93 -36.41 7.47
C GLY A 157 13.79 -37.20 6.81
N LYS A 158 13.52 -36.93 5.53
CA LYS A 158 12.51 -37.66 4.77
C LYS A 158 12.85 -39.13 4.58
N LEU A 159 14.14 -39.47 4.46
CA LEU A 159 14.58 -40.87 4.37
C LEU A 159 14.25 -41.61 5.66
N VAL A 160 14.58 -41.02 6.82
CA VAL A 160 14.20 -41.56 8.13
C VAL A 160 12.68 -41.67 8.30
N ASP A 161 11.92 -40.72 7.74
CA ASP A 161 10.44 -40.76 7.73
C ASP A 161 9.85 -41.95 6.96
N LEU A 162 10.64 -42.65 6.14
CA LEU A 162 10.21 -43.90 5.47
C LEU A 162 10.13 -45.09 6.43
N LEU A 163 10.80 -45.02 7.59
CA LEU A 163 10.73 -46.04 8.61
C LEU A 163 9.39 -45.92 9.37
N PRO A 164 8.77 -47.04 9.77
CA PRO A 164 7.57 -47.01 10.61
C PRO A 164 7.89 -46.42 11.99
N ASP A 165 6.86 -45.88 12.66
CA ASP A 165 7.03 -45.09 13.90
C ASP A 165 7.81 -45.82 15.00
N HIS A 166 7.65 -47.14 15.13
CA HIS A 166 8.36 -47.95 16.13
C HIS A 166 9.84 -48.20 15.82
N LEU A 167 10.30 -47.88 14.60
CA LEU A 167 11.68 -48.02 14.14
C LEU A 167 12.36 -46.67 13.86
N LYS A 168 11.64 -45.56 14.05
CA LYS A 168 12.10 -44.24 13.64
C LYS A 168 13.20 -43.71 14.55
N THR A 169 14.21 -43.07 13.97
CA THR A 169 15.29 -42.41 14.74
C THR A 169 14.77 -41.14 15.40
N LYS A 170 15.33 -40.75 16.55
CA LYS A 170 14.95 -39.52 17.24
C LYS A 170 15.46 -38.29 16.50
N SER A 171 14.68 -37.21 16.47
CA SER A 171 15.09 -35.91 15.91
C SER A 171 15.88 -35.11 16.96
N LEU A 172 17.03 -34.53 16.59
CA LEU A 172 17.78 -33.65 17.49
C LEU A 172 16.95 -32.42 17.89
N ALA A 173 16.16 -31.86 16.97
CA ALA A 173 15.24 -30.76 17.24
C ALA A 173 14.22 -31.06 18.36
N SER A 174 13.85 -32.34 18.53
CA SER A 174 12.95 -32.77 19.62
C SER A 174 13.66 -32.93 20.97
N LEU A 175 14.97 -33.14 20.98
CA LEU A 175 15.77 -33.40 22.18
C LEU A 175 16.43 -32.15 22.74
N VAL A 176 16.81 -31.20 21.89
CA VAL A 176 17.53 -29.99 22.27
C VAL A 176 16.79 -28.77 21.79
N ARG A 177 16.58 -27.81 22.68
CA ARG A 177 16.04 -26.49 22.34
C ARG A 177 17.07 -25.39 22.59
N GLU A 178 16.94 -24.30 21.86
CA GLU A 178 17.77 -23.11 22.03
C GLU A 178 17.00 -22.07 22.84
N GLU A 179 17.64 -21.50 23.86
CA GLU A 179 17.05 -20.46 24.71
C GLU A 179 17.97 -19.23 24.80
N LEU A 180 17.38 -18.10 25.17
CA LEU A 180 18.10 -16.88 25.50
C LEU A 180 18.85 -17.08 26.82
N GLN A 181 20.16 -16.80 26.82
CA GLN A 181 20.99 -16.90 28.03
C GLN A 181 20.41 -16.04 29.16
N ALA A 182 20.38 -16.57 30.38
CA ALA A 182 19.77 -15.90 31.53
C ALA A 182 20.29 -14.47 31.74
N GLU A 183 21.61 -14.26 31.61
CA GLU A 183 22.27 -12.96 31.74
C GLU A 183 21.83 -11.92 30.71
N CYS A 184 21.35 -12.35 29.53
CA CYS A 184 20.85 -11.46 28.50
C CYS A 184 19.45 -10.94 28.83
N ARG A 185 18.62 -11.71 29.58
CA ARG A 185 17.24 -11.32 29.91
C ARG A 185 17.16 -9.99 30.68
N GLU A 186 18.16 -9.72 31.51
CA GLU A 186 18.27 -8.48 32.30
C GLU A 186 18.91 -7.31 31.51
N LYS A 187 19.52 -7.58 30.35
CA LYS A 187 20.25 -6.60 29.52
C LYS A 187 19.41 -6.10 28.34
N ARG A 188 18.18 -5.66 28.63
CA ARG A 188 17.32 -5.02 27.61
C ARG A 188 17.90 -3.65 27.22
N CYS A 189 17.79 -3.30 25.95
CA CYS A 189 18.24 -2.00 25.46
C CYS A 189 17.45 -0.87 26.14
N ARG A 190 18.13 0.07 26.80
CA ARG A 190 17.49 1.22 27.47
C ARG A 190 16.61 2.04 26.53
N ALA A 191 17.10 2.31 25.31
CA ALA A 191 16.34 3.05 24.31
C ALA A 191 15.06 2.32 23.90
N ASP A 192 15.02 0.99 23.94
CA ASP A 192 13.84 0.21 23.61
C ASP A 192 12.80 0.21 24.74
N VAL A 193 13.27 0.12 25.99
CA VAL A 193 12.43 0.27 27.18
C VAL A 193 11.78 1.66 27.23
N GLU A 194 12.49 2.70 26.78
CA GLU A 194 11.97 4.06 26.65
C GLU A 194 11.16 4.30 25.36
N GLY A 195 11.02 3.30 24.48
CA GLY A 195 10.29 3.43 23.21
C GLY A 195 10.98 4.29 22.14
N LYS A 196 12.29 4.52 22.24
CA LYS A 196 13.12 5.36 21.36
C LYS A 196 14.12 4.58 20.51
N CYS A 197 14.10 3.24 20.53
CA CYS A 197 15.03 2.42 19.74
C CYS A 197 14.60 2.40 18.26
N GLU A 198 15.23 3.22 17.42
CA GLU A 198 14.93 3.32 15.98
C GLU A 198 14.93 1.96 15.27
N ALA A 199 15.93 1.12 15.54
CA ALA A 199 16.09 -0.18 14.90
C ALA A 199 14.90 -1.13 15.14
N THR A 200 14.25 -1.05 16.31
CA THR A 200 13.13 -1.93 16.66
C THR A 200 11.79 -1.26 16.42
N ASN A 201 11.70 0.06 16.60
CA ASN A 201 10.50 0.84 16.29
C ASN A 201 10.14 0.74 14.81
N HIS A 202 11.12 0.84 13.91
CA HIS A 202 10.90 0.61 12.48
C HIS A 202 10.23 -0.76 12.20
N PHE A 203 10.72 -1.83 12.84
CA PHE A 203 10.06 -3.14 12.71
C PHE A 203 8.68 -3.18 13.37
N ARG A 204 8.47 -2.53 14.52
CA ARG A 204 7.15 -2.48 15.17
C ARG A 204 6.12 -1.78 14.29
N ASP A 205 6.50 -0.65 13.70
CA ASP A 205 5.63 0.17 12.87
C ASP A 205 5.13 -0.63 11.67
N ILE A 206 6.01 -1.41 11.02
CA ILE A 206 5.63 -2.31 9.93
C ILE A 206 4.89 -3.54 10.45
N LEU A 207 5.43 -4.26 11.43
CA LEU A 207 4.94 -5.56 11.90
C LEU A 207 3.54 -5.51 12.50
N TYR A 208 3.21 -4.44 13.21
CA TYR A 208 1.89 -4.26 13.84
C TYR A 208 0.96 -3.38 13.01
N SER A 209 1.36 -2.95 11.80
CA SER A 209 0.47 -2.21 10.91
C SER A 209 -0.62 -3.11 10.31
N PRO A 210 -1.84 -2.61 10.11
CA PRO A 210 -2.84 -3.31 9.30
C PRO A 210 -2.40 -3.45 7.84
N ASP A 211 -1.57 -2.53 7.34
CA ASP A 211 -1.02 -2.52 5.99
C ASP A 211 -0.16 -3.74 5.68
N LEU A 212 0.62 -4.26 6.64
CA LEU A 212 1.36 -5.50 6.46
C LEU A 212 0.43 -6.70 6.24
N ALA A 213 -0.62 -6.83 7.05
CA ALA A 213 -1.60 -7.91 6.89
C ALA A 213 -2.30 -7.82 5.53
N ASN A 214 -2.65 -6.60 5.10
CA ASN A 214 -3.21 -6.35 3.77
C ASN A 214 -2.22 -6.69 2.65
N GLY A 215 -0.94 -6.33 2.81
CA GLY A 215 0.14 -6.67 1.88
C GLY A 215 0.35 -8.17 1.73
N ILE A 216 0.33 -8.93 2.83
CA ILE A 216 0.41 -10.40 2.82
C ILE A 216 -0.81 -11.00 2.10
N LEU A 217 -2.02 -10.51 2.40
CA LEU A 217 -3.23 -10.96 1.70
C LEU A 217 -3.18 -10.66 0.20
N ARG A 218 -2.64 -9.50 -0.19
CA ARG A 218 -2.45 -9.12 -1.58
C ARG A 218 -1.47 -10.06 -2.30
N ILE A 219 -0.36 -10.43 -1.66
CA ILE A 219 0.59 -11.44 -2.16
C ILE A 219 -0.11 -12.79 -2.35
N LEU A 220 -0.85 -13.26 -1.35
CA LEU A 220 -1.53 -14.56 -1.40
C LEU A 220 -2.62 -14.61 -2.49
N LYS A 221 -3.39 -13.52 -2.66
CA LYS A 221 -4.41 -13.41 -3.72
C LYS A 221 -3.82 -13.43 -5.12
N SER A 222 -2.65 -12.78 -5.29
CA SER A 222 -1.89 -12.83 -6.54
C SER A 222 -1.37 -14.25 -6.84
N GLN A 223 -0.89 -14.95 -5.81
CA GLN A 223 -0.32 -16.29 -5.94
C GLN A 223 -1.35 -17.38 -6.32
N TYR A 224 -2.51 -17.38 -5.66
CA TYR A 224 -3.47 -18.48 -5.73
C TYR A 224 -4.61 -18.26 -6.74
N GLU A 225 -4.58 -17.16 -7.50
CA GLU A 225 -5.69 -16.69 -8.34
C GLU A 225 -7.01 -16.63 -7.55
N LYS A 226 -7.27 -15.50 -6.88
CA LYS A 226 -8.53 -15.00 -6.25
C LYS A 226 -9.56 -16.01 -5.65
N ALA A 227 -9.98 -17.05 -6.37
CA ALA A 227 -11.01 -18.04 -6.02
C ALA A 227 -10.59 -19.14 -5.02
N LYS A 228 -9.30 -19.25 -4.63
CA LYS A 228 -8.80 -20.36 -3.79
C LYS A 228 -8.41 -19.98 -2.34
N LEU A 229 -8.55 -18.72 -1.93
CA LEU A 229 -8.17 -18.31 -0.58
C LEU A 229 -9.31 -18.57 0.40
N THR A 230 -9.15 -19.52 1.32
CA THR A 230 -10.17 -19.84 2.33
C THR A 230 -10.22 -18.79 3.44
N GLU A 231 -11.38 -18.63 4.07
CA GLU A 231 -11.58 -17.70 5.19
C GLU A 231 -10.65 -18.00 6.38
N GLU A 232 -10.31 -19.27 6.59
CA GLU A 232 -9.35 -19.71 7.61
C GLU A 232 -7.94 -19.11 7.38
N VAL A 233 -7.48 -19.06 6.12
CA VAL A 233 -6.18 -18.47 5.76
C VAL A 233 -6.19 -16.97 6.01
N CYS A 234 -7.27 -16.29 5.59
CA CYS A 234 -7.44 -14.86 5.83
C CYS A 234 -7.42 -14.53 7.33
N ASN A 235 -8.08 -15.33 8.16
CA ASN A 235 -8.12 -15.14 9.59
C ASN A 235 -6.75 -15.35 10.24
N LYS A 236 -5.98 -16.37 9.83
CA LYS A 236 -4.60 -16.58 10.29
C LYS A 236 -3.70 -15.37 9.97
N VAL A 237 -3.81 -14.82 8.77
CA VAL A 237 -3.04 -13.61 8.36
C VAL A 237 -3.48 -12.37 9.13
N ARG A 238 -4.75 -12.24 9.50
CA ARG A 238 -5.23 -11.10 10.32
C ARG A 238 -4.89 -11.26 11.80
N SER A 239 -4.63 -12.48 12.28
CA SER A 239 -4.37 -12.75 13.69
C SER A 239 -2.90 -12.99 14.05
N PHE A 240 -2.00 -13.25 13.10
CA PHE A 240 -0.61 -13.63 13.42
C PHE A 240 0.13 -12.58 14.25
N GLN A 241 -0.19 -11.29 14.06
CA GLN A 241 0.42 -10.19 14.81
C GLN A 241 0.22 -10.33 16.32
N LYS A 242 -0.87 -10.97 16.77
CA LYS A 242 -1.15 -11.22 18.20
C LYS A 242 -0.24 -12.29 18.81
N ALA A 243 0.30 -13.17 17.97
CA ALA A 243 1.18 -14.28 18.36
C ALA A 243 2.68 -13.90 18.30
N LEU A 244 2.99 -12.65 17.99
CA LEU A 244 4.35 -12.16 17.81
C LEU A 244 4.64 -11.00 18.77
N SER A 245 5.85 -10.98 19.32
CA SER A 245 6.36 -9.92 20.19
C SER A 245 7.82 -9.62 19.82
N ILE A 246 8.30 -8.40 20.09
CA ILE A 246 9.64 -7.95 19.67
C ILE A 246 10.29 -7.06 20.73
N SER A 247 11.57 -7.31 21.03
CA SER A 247 12.36 -6.48 21.95
C SER A 247 13.82 -6.35 21.50
N CYS A 248 14.42 -5.22 21.86
CA CYS A 248 15.83 -4.95 21.63
C CYS A 248 16.68 -5.27 22.87
N MET A 249 17.83 -5.88 22.66
CA MET A 249 18.79 -6.34 23.67
C MET A 249 20.12 -5.63 23.47
N GLU A 250 20.82 -5.26 24.55
CA GLU A 250 22.18 -4.70 24.45
C GLU A 250 23.18 -5.75 23.95
N THR A 251 23.01 -6.99 24.43
CA THR A 251 23.82 -8.14 24.05
C THR A 251 22.92 -9.34 23.85
N LEU A 252 23.15 -10.11 22.78
CA LEU A 252 22.34 -11.28 22.43
C LEU A 252 23.20 -12.53 22.33
N SER A 253 22.98 -13.46 23.27
CA SER A 253 23.66 -14.75 23.36
C SER A 253 22.64 -15.83 23.71
N THR A 254 22.77 -16.99 23.09
CA THR A 254 21.87 -18.13 23.30
C THR A 254 22.63 -19.32 23.85
N GLU A 255 21.91 -20.23 24.51
CA GLU A 255 22.42 -21.48 25.03
C GLU A 255 21.50 -22.64 24.64
N LEU A 256 22.04 -23.85 24.62
CA LEU A 256 21.26 -25.06 24.30
C LEU A 256 20.83 -25.73 25.60
N VAL A 257 19.58 -26.17 25.66
CA VAL A 257 18.99 -26.85 26.81
C VAL A 257 18.54 -28.24 26.38
N ASP A 258 18.93 -29.26 27.14
CA ASP A 258 18.41 -30.62 26.97
C ASP A 258 16.96 -30.66 27.47
N ASN A 259 16.04 -31.08 26.60
CA ASN A 259 14.62 -31.17 26.93
C ASN A 259 14.33 -32.24 27.98
N LYS A 260 15.16 -33.29 28.09
CA LYS A 260 14.94 -34.38 29.04
C LYS A 260 15.34 -33.99 30.47
N SER A 261 16.53 -33.42 30.65
CA SER A 261 17.02 -32.99 31.96
C SER A 261 16.58 -31.58 32.35
N ASN A 262 16.13 -30.78 31.38
CA ASN A 262 15.88 -29.35 31.53
C ASN A 262 17.12 -28.56 32.00
N THR A 263 18.32 -29.04 31.67
CA THR A 263 19.59 -28.41 32.05
C THR A 263 20.31 -27.82 30.84
N VAL A 264 20.99 -26.69 31.07
CA VAL A 264 21.85 -26.06 30.05
C VAL A 264 23.01 -26.99 29.70
N ILE A 265 23.24 -27.17 28.40
CA ILE A 265 24.37 -27.93 27.88
C ILE A 265 25.65 -27.11 28.07
N PRO A 266 26.67 -27.65 28.78
CA PRO A 266 27.91 -26.93 29.04
C PRO A 266 28.62 -26.48 27.75
N ASN A 267 29.18 -25.27 27.76
CA ASN A 267 29.91 -24.67 26.62
C ASN A 267 29.08 -24.53 25.33
N SER A 268 27.75 -24.56 25.42
CA SER A 268 26.86 -24.36 24.28
C SER A 268 26.55 -22.89 23.98
N GLN A 269 27.03 -21.96 24.82
CA GLN A 269 26.78 -20.53 24.69
C GLN A 269 27.34 -19.99 23.37
N ARG A 270 26.54 -19.21 22.64
CA ARG A 270 26.97 -18.62 21.37
C ARG A 270 26.30 -17.27 21.14
N ARG A 271 27.11 -16.29 20.74
CA ARG A 271 26.59 -15.02 20.20
C ARG A 271 25.91 -15.25 18.87
N THR A 272 24.73 -14.67 18.70
CA THR A 272 23.95 -14.78 17.46
C THR A 272 24.60 -13.97 16.35
N TYR A 273 25.09 -14.64 15.29
CA TYR A 273 25.74 -13.98 14.16
C TYR A 273 24.80 -13.00 13.42
N SER A 274 23.52 -13.34 13.30
CA SER A 274 22.52 -12.48 12.65
C SER A 274 22.00 -11.35 13.56
N GLY A 275 22.45 -11.27 14.82
CA GLY A 275 21.94 -10.33 15.82
C GLY A 275 20.44 -10.48 16.11
N CYS A 276 19.83 -11.62 15.78
CA CYS A 276 18.40 -11.87 15.98
C CYS A 276 18.16 -13.33 16.43
N PHE A 277 17.32 -13.53 17.44
CA PHE A 277 16.91 -14.81 17.98
C PHE A 277 15.39 -14.82 18.20
N VAL A 278 14.77 -15.97 17.96
CA VAL A 278 13.33 -16.17 18.17
C VAL A 278 13.19 -17.19 19.28
N GLY A 279 12.62 -16.75 20.39
CA GLY A 279 12.28 -17.61 21.52
C GLY A 279 10.77 -17.66 21.73
N GLN A 280 10.37 -18.34 22.80
CA GLN A 280 8.98 -18.37 23.25
C GLN A 280 8.89 -17.61 24.58
N ASP A 281 7.93 -16.70 24.68
CA ASP A 281 7.66 -15.87 25.88
C ASP A 281 6.14 -15.70 26.01
N ASP A 282 5.55 -16.04 27.17
CA ASP A 282 4.11 -15.95 27.45
C ASP A 282 3.18 -16.49 26.32
N ASP A 283 3.45 -17.71 25.84
CA ASP A 283 2.74 -18.37 24.72
C ASP A 283 2.79 -17.63 23.36
N LYS A 284 3.65 -16.62 23.24
CA LYS A 284 3.94 -15.90 21.99
C LYS A 284 5.34 -16.20 21.48
N ARG A 285 5.53 -16.05 20.16
CA ARG A 285 6.87 -16.05 19.57
C ARG A 285 7.49 -14.68 19.78
N HIS A 286 8.56 -14.64 20.58
CA HIS A 286 9.24 -13.38 20.92
C HIS A 286 10.56 -13.26 20.14
N ILE A 287 10.68 -12.18 19.38
CA ILE A 287 11.85 -11.86 18.56
C ILE A 287 12.77 -10.92 19.35
N PHE A 288 13.93 -11.45 19.73
CA PHE A 288 15.00 -10.72 20.39
C PHE A 288 15.99 -10.20 19.35
N ILE A 289 16.21 -8.89 19.30
CA ILE A 289 17.13 -8.25 18.36
C ILE A 289 18.25 -7.58 19.15
N GLN A 290 19.50 -7.76 18.73
CA GLN A 290 20.62 -7.04 19.33
C GLN A 290 20.69 -5.60 18.78
N HIS A 291 20.87 -4.63 19.67
CA HIS A 291 21.02 -3.23 19.30
C HIS A 291 22.22 -3.04 18.36
N GLY A 292 22.01 -2.35 17.23
CA GLY A 292 23.04 -2.16 16.21
C GLY A 292 23.34 -3.39 15.35
N ALA A 293 22.52 -4.45 15.41
CA ALA A 293 22.64 -5.60 14.51
C ALA A 293 22.38 -5.21 13.05
N GLU A 294 23.00 -5.96 12.13
CA GLU A 294 22.77 -5.80 10.71
C GLU A 294 21.31 -6.14 10.34
N SER A 295 20.66 -5.22 9.62
CA SER A 295 19.22 -5.30 9.32
C SER A 295 18.86 -6.49 8.43
N SER A 296 19.78 -6.94 7.57
CA SER A 296 19.57 -8.03 6.59
C SER A 296 19.25 -9.37 7.25
N GLY A 297 20.06 -9.78 8.24
CA GLY A 297 19.88 -11.03 8.98
C GLY A 297 18.62 -11.03 9.85
N THR A 298 18.28 -9.88 10.43
CA THR A 298 17.07 -9.69 11.24
C THR A 298 15.81 -9.81 10.38
N ARG A 299 15.76 -9.12 9.23
CA ARG A 299 14.63 -9.19 8.28
C ARG A 299 14.35 -10.62 7.82
N ARG A 300 15.39 -11.36 7.42
CA ARG A 300 15.22 -12.76 6.97
C ARG A 300 14.57 -13.63 8.04
N LYS A 301 14.95 -13.44 9.30
CA LYS A 301 14.40 -14.21 10.43
C LYS A 301 12.95 -13.84 10.70
N ILE A 302 12.63 -12.54 10.69
CA ILE A 302 11.25 -12.03 10.81
C ILE A 302 10.37 -12.55 9.67
N CYS A 303 10.83 -12.53 8.41
CA CYS A 303 10.09 -13.09 7.27
C CYS A 303 9.73 -14.57 7.48
N TYR A 304 10.69 -15.36 7.98
CA TYR A 304 10.45 -16.78 8.23
C TYR A 304 9.43 -17.01 9.36
N GLU A 305 9.46 -16.18 10.40
CA GLU A 305 8.46 -16.24 11.47
C GLU A 305 7.07 -15.88 10.98
N ILE A 306 6.93 -14.82 10.17
CA ILE A 306 5.65 -14.46 9.54
C ILE A 306 5.18 -15.61 8.64
N TYR A 307 6.06 -16.17 7.81
CA TYR A 307 5.75 -17.30 6.96
C TYR A 307 5.22 -18.51 7.75
N SER A 308 5.88 -18.85 8.87
CA SER A 308 5.45 -19.94 9.75
C SER A 308 4.11 -19.65 10.43
N LEU A 309 3.92 -18.45 10.98
CA LEU A 309 2.68 -18.08 11.70
C LEU A 309 1.48 -17.90 10.78
N THR A 310 1.71 -17.51 9.51
CA THR A 310 0.64 -17.40 8.51
C THR A 310 0.22 -18.76 7.93
N GLY A 311 0.88 -19.86 8.31
CA GLY A 311 0.51 -21.22 7.89
C GLY A 311 1.24 -21.72 6.64
N CYS A 312 2.41 -21.14 6.33
CA CYS A 312 3.29 -21.57 5.25
C CYS A 312 2.69 -21.47 3.83
N PHE A 313 1.68 -20.60 3.61
CA PHE A 313 1.01 -20.46 2.32
C PHE A 313 1.77 -19.58 1.29
N ILE A 314 2.76 -18.79 1.73
CA ILE A 314 3.51 -17.92 0.83
C ILE A 314 4.57 -18.75 0.08
N SER A 315 4.57 -18.72 -1.25
CA SER A 315 5.57 -19.44 -2.05
C SER A 315 6.98 -18.84 -1.90
N ASP A 316 8.01 -19.64 -2.16
CA ASP A 316 9.42 -19.23 -2.05
C ASP A 316 9.74 -17.96 -2.86
N LYS A 317 9.13 -17.80 -4.05
CA LYS A 317 9.30 -16.60 -4.89
C LYS A 317 8.72 -15.35 -4.23
N ASN A 318 7.61 -15.50 -3.52
CA ASN A 318 6.89 -14.41 -2.87
C ASN A 318 7.42 -14.06 -1.48
N LEU A 319 8.27 -14.90 -0.88
CA LEU A 319 8.99 -14.57 0.36
C LEU A 319 9.94 -13.37 0.16
N LEU A 320 10.44 -13.15 -1.06
CA LEU A 320 11.23 -11.96 -1.40
C LEU A 320 10.40 -10.68 -1.35
N LEU A 321 9.12 -10.75 -1.73
CA LEU A 321 8.19 -9.61 -1.63
C LEU A 321 7.93 -9.27 -0.16
N LEU A 322 7.76 -10.28 0.69
CA LEU A 322 7.63 -10.07 2.13
C LEU A 322 8.88 -9.43 2.73
N ALA A 323 10.07 -9.82 2.27
CA ALA A 323 11.32 -9.19 2.68
C ALA A 323 11.38 -7.71 2.25
N ALA A 324 10.94 -7.39 1.04
CA ALA A 324 10.85 -6.01 0.55
C ALA A 324 9.84 -5.16 1.36
N ILE A 325 8.72 -5.75 1.80
CA ILE A 325 7.78 -5.07 2.71
C ILE A 325 8.46 -4.69 4.04
N LEU A 326 9.33 -5.56 4.59
CA LEU A 326 10.10 -5.26 5.81
C LEU A 326 11.26 -4.27 5.58
N GLU A 327 11.47 -3.79 4.35
CA GLU A 327 12.40 -2.71 4.02
C GLU A 327 11.71 -1.36 3.89
N CYS A 328 10.36 -1.32 3.85
CA CYS A 328 9.58 -0.10 3.81
C CYS A 328 9.83 0.77 5.05
N THR A 329 10.13 2.06 4.83
CA THR A 329 10.30 3.06 5.88
C THR A 329 9.00 3.35 6.63
N SER A 330 7.87 3.27 5.95
CA SER A 330 6.54 3.49 6.50
C SER A 330 5.57 2.40 6.02
N PRO A 331 4.55 2.02 6.81
CA PRO A 331 3.46 1.15 6.36
C PRO A 331 2.77 1.66 5.09
N ALA A 332 2.75 2.97 4.87
CA ALA A 332 2.15 3.60 3.69
C ALA A 332 2.91 3.29 2.38
N ASP A 333 4.17 2.88 2.47
CA ASP A 333 5.01 2.53 1.30
C ASP A 333 4.74 1.09 0.82
N ILE A 334 4.13 0.24 1.65
CA ILE A 334 3.87 -1.17 1.36
C ILE A 334 3.10 -1.36 0.04
N PRO A 335 2.01 -0.62 -0.24
CA PRO A 335 1.30 -0.73 -1.52
C PRO A 335 2.22 -0.40 -2.70
N THR A 336 2.96 0.71 -2.63
CA THR A 336 3.88 1.15 -3.69
C THR A 336 4.98 0.12 -3.96
N THR A 337 5.54 -0.50 -2.92
CA THR A 337 6.53 -1.57 -3.05
C THR A 337 5.96 -2.78 -3.78
N LEU A 338 4.71 -3.15 -3.48
CA LEU A 338 4.01 -4.25 -4.15
C LEU A 338 3.61 -3.90 -5.59
N ASP A 339 3.23 -2.64 -5.85
CA ASP A 339 2.92 -2.10 -7.19
C ASP A 339 4.17 -2.20 -8.09
N ASN A 340 5.31 -1.71 -7.60
CA ASN A 340 6.59 -1.78 -8.32
C ASN A 340 7.05 -3.22 -8.56
N ALA A 341 6.66 -4.15 -7.70
CA ALA A 341 6.93 -5.58 -7.86
C ALA A 341 5.91 -6.31 -8.76
N GLY A 342 4.94 -5.60 -9.33
CA GLY A 342 3.95 -6.14 -10.27
C GLY A 342 2.86 -6.99 -9.61
N VAL A 343 2.66 -6.88 -8.29
CA VAL A 343 1.58 -7.59 -7.59
C VAL A 343 0.30 -6.80 -7.81
N SER A 344 -0.74 -7.37 -8.44
CA SER A 344 -2.00 -6.64 -8.70
C SER A 344 -2.74 -6.30 -7.40
N ASP A 345 -3.38 -5.13 -7.33
CA ASP A 345 -4.21 -4.75 -6.18
C ASP A 345 -5.56 -5.46 -6.22
N ASP A 346 -6.12 -5.75 -5.05
CA ASP A 346 -7.35 -6.51 -4.95
C ASP A 346 -8.57 -5.65 -5.31
N ALA A 347 -9.00 -5.76 -6.56
CA ALA A 347 -10.21 -5.13 -7.06
C ALA A 347 -11.48 -5.47 -6.26
N GLU A 348 -11.51 -6.50 -5.40
CA GLU A 348 -12.67 -6.78 -4.53
C GLU A 348 -12.67 -5.99 -3.21
N ALA A 349 -11.52 -5.58 -2.67
CA ALA A 349 -11.52 -4.54 -1.63
C ALA A 349 -12.11 -3.23 -2.18
N ALA A 350 -11.86 -2.96 -3.46
CA ALA A 350 -12.51 -1.90 -4.21
C ALA A 350 -14.01 -2.18 -4.54
N LYS A 351 -14.50 -3.42 -4.49
CA LYS A 351 -15.97 -3.68 -4.61
C LYS A 351 -16.75 -3.39 -3.34
N THR A 352 -16.06 -3.29 -2.19
CA THR A 352 -16.60 -2.70 -0.95
C THR A 352 -16.39 -1.18 -0.91
N LEU A 353 -16.05 -0.53 -2.03
CA LEU A 353 -16.25 0.90 -2.17
C LEU A 353 -17.76 1.13 -2.09
N SER A 354 -18.22 1.72 -0.98
CA SER A 354 -19.52 2.34 -0.93
C SER A 354 -19.64 3.23 -2.17
N LEU A 355 -20.40 2.81 -3.18
CA LEU A 355 -20.70 3.61 -4.37
C LEU A 355 -21.36 4.94 -3.98
N GLU A 356 -21.90 5.00 -2.76
CA GLU A 356 -22.48 6.18 -2.14
C GLU A 356 -21.43 6.92 -1.28
N PRO A 357 -21.37 8.27 -1.36
CA PRO A 357 -20.53 9.05 -0.47
C PRO A 357 -20.96 8.87 0.99
N VAL A 358 -20.00 8.94 1.91
CA VAL A 358 -20.29 8.89 3.34
C VAL A 358 -21.05 10.16 3.72
N LEU A 359 -22.30 10.02 4.16
CA LEU A 359 -23.08 11.16 4.63
C LEU A 359 -22.35 11.85 5.79
N GLY A 360 -22.33 13.18 5.78
CA GLY A 360 -21.65 14.00 6.77
C GLY A 360 -20.15 14.22 6.49
N SER A 361 -19.54 13.48 5.56
CA SER A 361 -18.16 13.75 5.14
C SER A 361 -18.08 15.02 4.29
N GLU A 362 -16.92 15.69 4.33
CA GLU A 362 -16.68 16.89 3.52
C GLU A 362 -16.65 16.56 2.02
N VAL A 363 -17.22 17.46 1.22
CA VAL A 363 -17.13 17.43 -0.24
C VAL A 363 -15.76 18.00 -0.62
N PRO A 364 -14.91 17.24 -1.33
CA PRO A 364 -13.59 17.70 -1.74
C PRO A 364 -13.65 19.04 -2.50
N GLU A 365 -12.67 19.92 -2.26
CA GLU A 365 -12.64 21.28 -2.81
C GLU A 365 -12.65 21.29 -4.34
N GLU A 366 -11.94 20.33 -4.94
CA GLU A 366 -11.90 20.14 -6.39
C GLU A 366 -13.28 19.85 -6.98
N LEU A 367 -14.24 19.33 -6.20
CA LEU A 367 -15.61 19.06 -6.66
C LEU A 367 -16.57 20.23 -6.45
N HIS A 368 -16.16 21.32 -5.80
CA HIS A 368 -17.03 22.46 -5.53
C HIS A 368 -17.51 23.17 -6.80
N GLU A 369 -16.75 23.05 -7.90
CA GLU A 369 -17.15 23.58 -9.21
C GLU A 369 -18.41 22.91 -9.76
N LEU A 370 -18.67 21.65 -9.36
CA LEU A 370 -19.85 20.88 -9.77
C LEU A 370 -21.13 21.35 -9.05
N LEU A 371 -21.04 22.23 -8.06
CA LEU A 371 -22.18 22.66 -7.27
C LEU A 371 -23.04 23.67 -8.02
N ASP A 372 -24.29 23.29 -8.30
CA ASP A 372 -25.26 24.12 -9.01
C ASP A 372 -25.65 25.35 -8.17
N GLN A 373 -25.37 26.52 -8.72
CA GLN A 373 -25.48 27.77 -7.99
C GLN A 373 -26.92 28.28 -7.96
N TYR A 374 -27.67 28.34 -9.07
CA TYR A 374 -28.95 29.06 -9.06
C TYR A 374 -29.97 28.57 -10.10
N ASN A 375 -29.96 27.28 -10.52
CA ASN A 375 -30.92 26.78 -11.52
C ASN A 375 -32.21 26.24 -10.92
N ASP A 376 -32.12 25.17 -10.13
CA ASP A 376 -33.28 24.43 -9.62
C ASP A 376 -33.21 24.21 -8.11
N PHE A 377 -34.16 24.79 -7.38
CA PHE A 377 -34.29 24.70 -5.93
C PHE A 377 -35.24 23.59 -5.46
N TYR A 378 -35.67 22.72 -6.37
CA TYR A 378 -36.46 21.53 -6.05
C TYR A 378 -35.58 20.31 -5.84
N PHE A 379 -35.69 19.63 -4.70
CA PHE A 379 -34.91 18.44 -4.39
C PHE A 379 -35.80 17.22 -4.16
N ARG A 380 -35.47 16.08 -4.78
CA ARG A 380 -36.26 14.84 -4.67
C ARG A 380 -35.89 14.09 -3.38
N PRO A 381 -36.85 13.43 -2.70
CA PRO A 381 -36.53 12.47 -1.65
C PRO A 381 -35.55 11.41 -2.14
N GLY A 382 -34.48 11.17 -1.37
CA GLY A 382 -33.38 10.27 -1.70
C GLY A 382 -32.24 10.89 -2.50
N GLU A 383 -32.37 12.12 -3.00
CA GLU A 383 -31.32 12.81 -3.76
C GLU A 383 -30.12 13.17 -2.86
N PHE A 384 -28.91 12.92 -3.36
CA PHE A 384 -27.66 13.36 -2.71
C PHE A 384 -27.37 14.81 -3.08
N VAL A 385 -27.03 15.60 -2.07
CA VAL A 385 -26.81 17.05 -2.18
C VAL A 385 -25.59 17.44 -1.36
N ALA A 386 -24.97 18.57 -1.71
CA ALA A 386 -24.00 19.22 -0.85
C ALA A 386 -24.73 20.22 0.05
N TYR A 387 -24.47 20.15 1.35
CA TYR A 387 -24.97 21.08 2.35
C TYR A 387 -23.86 22.01 2.82
N GLU A 388 -24.06 23.33 2.70
CA GLU A 388 -23.14 24.37 3.22
C GLU A 388 -23.25 24.43 4.75
N ARG A 389 -22.15 24.14 5.46
CA ARG A 389 -22.15 24.14 6.93
C ARG A 389 -22.26 25.55 7.51
N GLU A 390 -22.72 25.64 8.75
CA GLU A 390 -22.83 26.93 9.48
C GLU A 390 -21.48 27.56 9.81
N ASP A 391 -20.42 26.77 9.96
CA ASP A 391 -19.04 27.24 10.15
C ASP A 391 -18.30 27.52 8.83
N SER A 392 -19.00 27.46 7.69
CA SER A 392 -18.45 27.82 6.39
C SER A 392 -18.16 29.32 6.34
N THR A 393 -16.92 29.68 5.98
CA THR A 393 -16.53 31.08 5.74
C THR A 393 -16.38 31.34 4.23
N GLU A 394 -16.23 32.59 3.83
CA GLU A 394 -15.98 32.91 2.40
C GLU A 394 -14.56 32.49 1.97
N GLU A 395 -13.60 32.49 2.91
CA GLU A 395 -12.22 32.04 2.68
C GLU A 395 -12.10 30.51 2.65
N GLU A 396 -12.83 29.81 3.53
CA GLU A 396 -12.83 28.35 3.68
C GLU A 396 -14.28 27.82 3.55
N PRO A 397 -14.80 27.66 2.32
CA PRO A 397 -16.14 27.15 2.12
C PRO A 397 -16.22 25.66 2.45
N LYS A 398 -17.14 25.28 3.34
CA LYS A 398 -17.29 23.89 3.80
C LYS A 398 -18.62 23.30 3.39
N TYR A 399 -18.53 22.27 2.56
CA TYR A 399 -19.67 21.49 2.08
C TYR A 399 -19.57 20.07 2.61
N ILE A 400 -20.69 19.48 3.02
CA ILE A 400 -20.77 18.07 3.39
C ILE A 400 -21.81 17.33 2.56
N TYR A 401 -21.58 16.04 2.32
CA TYR A 401 -22.55 15.18 1.65
C TYR A 401 -23.78 14.96 2.54
N ALA A 402 -24.97 15.18 1.98
CA ALA A 402 -26.24 14.99 2.66
C ALA A 402 -27.24 14.29 1.73
N LYS A 403 -28.25 13.63 2.32
CA LYS A 403 -29.35 13.00 1.58
C LYS A 403 -30.68 13.65 1.92
N ILE A 404 -31.46 14.00 0.91
CA ILE A 404 -32.78 14.63 1.10
C ILE A 404 -33.76 13.58 1.61
N ILE A 405 -34.40 13.82 2.76
CA ILE A 405 -35.47 12.95 3.25
C ILE A 405 -36.81 13.41 2.67
N ARG A 406 -37.17 14.68 2.91
CA ARG A 406 -38.43 15.28 2.44
C ARG A 406 -38.41 16.80 2.58
N GLN A 407 -39.25 17.46 1.79
CA GLN A 407 -39.56 18.88 1.99
C GLN A 407 -40.43 19.07 3.24
N VAL A 408 -40.12 20.08 4.04
CA VAL A 408 -40.91 20.47 5.23
C VAL A 408 -42.01 21.41 4.78
N LYS A 409 -43.27 21.03 5.03
CA LYS A 409 -44.43 21.90 4.77
C LYS A 409 -44.50 22.95 5.88
N THR A 410 -44.14 24.19 5.58
CA THR A 410 -44.38 25.33 6.47
C THR A 410 -45.89 25.56 6.55
N SER A 411 -46.49 25.20 7.68
CA SER A 411 -47.89 25.50 7.98
C SER A 411 -48.01 26.93 8.49
N THR A 412 -47.77 27.92 7.62
CA THR A 412 -48.25 29.30 7.84
C THR A 412 -49.73 29.35 7.51
N SER A 413 -50.53 28.62 8.28
CA SER A 413 -51.97 28.80 8.41
C SER A 413 -52.25 29.32 9.81
N ALA A 414 -51.71 30.49 10.14
CA ALA A 414 -52.28 31.28 11.21
C ALA A 414 -53.73 31.57 10.80
N LYS A 415 -54.68 31.11 11.63
CA LYS A 415 -56.12 31.28 11.45
C LYS A 415 -56.45 32.75 11.13
N VAL A 416 -56.64 33.07 9.86
CA VAL A 416 -57.43 34.23 9.44
C VAL A 416 -58.78 33.68 9.01
N GLN A 417 -59.82 34.13 9.73
CA GLN A 417 -61.21 33.85 9.43
C GLN A 417 -61.49 34.09 7.95
N LYS A 418 -62.25 33.14 7.37
CA LYS A 418 -62.91 33.23 6.07
C LYS A 418 -63.41 34.66 5.83
N ASP A 419 -62.85 35.29 4.79
CA ASP A 419 -63.66 36.16 3.96
C ASP A 419 -63.48 35.81 2.49
N ARG A 420 -64.56 35.34 1.89
CA ARG A 420 -64.62 34.74 0.55
C ARG A 420 -64.80 35.84 -0.49
N THR A 421 -63.79 36.65 -0.73
CA THR A 421 -63.68 37.42 -1.98
C THR A 421 -62.32 38.11 -2.07
N LYS A 422 -61.35 37.46 -2.74
CA LYS A 422 -60.36 38.11 -3.63
C LYS A 422 -59.39 37.07 -4.18
N ARG A 423 -59.09 37.26 -5.47
CA ARG A 423 -58.08 36.64 -6.33
C ARG A 423 -56.97 35.85 -5.61
N LYS A 424 -56.76 34.63 -6.10
CA LYS A 424 -55.51 33.86 -6.12
C LYS A 424 -54.31 34.83 -6.28
N GLN A 425 -53.65 35.18 -5.18
CA GLN A 425 -52.39 35.93 -5.21
C GLN A 425 -51.30 35.12 -4.52
N ASN A 426 -50.19 35.03 -5.24
CA ASN A 426 -48.82 34.71 -4.85
C ASN A 426 -48.55 33.31 -4.33
N GLY A 427 -48.03 32.48 -5.25
CA GLY A 427 -47.16 31.37 -4.87
C GLY A 427 -45.98 31.91 -4.06
N GLU A 428 -45.77 31.32 -2.90
CA GLU A 428 -44.60 31.56 -2.07
C GLU A 428 -43.35 31.29 -2.93
N SER A 429 -42.33 32.16 -2.81
CA SER A 429 -41.08 31.97 -3.55
C SER A 429 -40.42 30.66 -3.11
N ASN A 430 -40.05 29.82 -4.07
CA ASN A 430 -39.39 28.54 -3.81
C ASN A 430 -38.08 28.68 -3.00
N LEU A 431 -37.52 29.89 -2.92
CA LEU A 431 -36.34 30.26 -2.14
C LEU A 431 -36.55 30.26 -0.61
N LEU A 432 -37.80 30.09 -0.14
CA LEU A 432 -38.12 29.97 1.29
C LEU A 432 -38.38 28.52 1.73
N ASN A 433 -38.27 27.56 0.82
CA ASN A 433 -38.48 26.15 1.12
C ASN A 433 -37.45 25.63 2.14
N ARG A 434 -37.90 24.71 2.99
CA ARG A 434 -37.05 24.00 3.96
C ARG A 434 -37.07 22.51 3.69
N TYR A 435 -35.95 21.84 3.89
CA TYR A 435 -35.80 20.42 3.68
C TYR A 435 -35.24 19.75 4.93
N LEU A 436 -35.72 18.53 5.19
CA LEU A 436 -35.12 17.63 6.18
C LEU A 436 -34.06 16.78 5.47
N ILE A 437 -32.81 16.87 5.92
CA ILE A 437 -31.66 16.15 5.38
C ILE A 437 -31.12 15.14 6.39
N GLU A 438 -30.51 14.07 5.87
CA GLU A 438 -29.76 13.06 6.62
C GLU A 438 -28.25 13.31 6.43
N LEU A 439 -27.55 13.47 7.56
CA LEU A 439 -26.09 13.67 7.61
C LEU A 439 -25.35 12.42 8.09
N GLY A 440 -26.08 11.40 8.54
CA GLY A 440 -25.51 10.14 8.98
C GLY A 440 -26.59 9.24 9.60
N PRO A 441 -26.25 8.03 10.06
CA PRO A 441 -27.22 7.05 10.54
C PRO A 441 -28.11 7.54 11.70
N SER A 442 -27.65 8.54 12.45
CA SER A 442 -28.36 9.07 13.63
C SER A 442 -28.57 10.59 13.59
N GLU A 443 -28.10 11.29 12.55
CA GLU A 443 -28.15 12.74 12.47
C GLU A 443 -29.04 13.22 11.32
N LYS A 444 -30.09 13.96 11.68
CA LYS A 444 -31.05 14.57 10.75
C LYS A 444 -31.22 16.04 11.09
N LYS A 445 -31.19 16.90 10.07
CA LYS A 445 -31.22 18.36 10.24
C LYS A 445 -32.22 19.01 9.29
N GLU A 446 -32.93 20.04 9.77
CA GLU A 446 -33.78 20.86 8.93
C GLU A 446 -33.03 22.11 8.46
N VAL A 447 -32.92 22.29 7.15
CA VAL A 447 -32.07 23.32 6.53
C VAL A 447 -32.85 24.13 5.49
N ASP A 448 -32.34 25.33 5.18
CA ASP A 448 -32.90 26.18 4.14
C ASP A 448 -32.48 25.69 2.75
N VAL A 449 -33.34 25.88 1.75
CA VAL A 449 -33.05 25.51 0.36
C VAL A 449 -31.80 26.22 -0.20
N LEU A 450 -31.49 27.42 0.31
CA LEU A 450 -30.31 28.17 -0.11
C LEU A 450 -29.00 27.55 0.37
N ASP A 451 -29.04 26.67 1.38
CA ASP A 451 -27.87 25.95 1.90
C ASP A 451 -27.60 24.64 1.16
N LEU A 452 -28.49 24.25 0.24
CA LEU A 452 -28.44 23.00 -0.51
C LEU A 452 -28.01 23.21 -1.96
N TYR A 453 -27.11 22.36 -2.43
CA TYR A 453 -26.52 22.41 -3.76
C TYR A 453 -26.63 21.05 -4.45
N LYS A 454 -27.02 21.06 -5.73
CA LYS A 454 -27.01 19.87 -6.59
C LYS A 454 -25.63 19.68 -7.19
N PHE A 455 -25.24 18.43 -7.42
CA PHE A 455 -24.06 18.12 -8.22
C PHE A 455 -24.45 18.09 -9.69
N ARG A 456 -23.80 18.91 -10.52
CA ARG A 456 -23.98 18.96 -11.97
C ARG A 456 -22.64 19.00 -12.67
N ARG A 457 -22.49 18.22 -13.73
CA ARG A 457 -21.29 18.27 -14.56
C ARG A 457 -21.39 19.41 -15.57
N PRO A 458 -20.31 20.17 -15.80
CA PRO A 458 -20.21 21.05 -16.96
C PRO A 458 -20.44 20.25 -18.24
N ARG A 459 -21.19 20.82 -19.20
CA ARG A 459 -21.31 20.21 -20.53
C ARG A 459 -19.97 20.39 -21.24
N LYS A 460 -19.47 19.33 -21.91
CA LYS A 460 -18.29 19.45 -22.77
C LYS A 460 -18.58 20.48 -23.86
N SER A 461 -17.77 21.52 -23.97
CA SER A 461 -17.72 22.38 -25.15
C SER A 461 -17.00 21.64 -26.28
N GLU A 462 -17.36 21.93 -27.53
CA GLU A 462 -16.77 21.33 -28.74
C GLU A 462 -15.25 21.60 -28.86
N GLU A 463 -14.71 22.55 -28.09
CA GLU A 463 -13.28 22.92 -28.08
C GLU A 463 -12.40 21.97 -27.25
N GLU A 464 -12.96 21.13 -26.36
CA GLU A 464 -12.17 20.13 -25.61
C GLU A 464 -11.76 18.92 -26.46
N GLU A 465 -12.24 18.79 -27.70
CA GLU A 465 -11.89 17.67 -28.61
C GLU A 465 -10.53 17.85 -29.32
N SER A 466 -9.94 19.06 -29.34
CA SER A 466 -8.74 19.32 -30.17
C SER A 466 -7.39 19.14 -29.47
N ASP A 467 -7.35 19.00 -28.15
CA ASP A 467 -6.08 18.95 -27.37
C ASP A 467 -5.64 17.51 -27.00
N GLU A 468 -6.33 16.46 -27.48
CA GLU A 468 -5.95 15.06 -27.25
C GLU A 468 -4.92 14.56 -28.27
N ASP A 469 -3.69 15.09 -28.22
CA ASP A 469 -2.51 14.46 -28.84
C ASP A 469 -1.90 13.40 -27.90
N GLU A 470 -2.48 12.20 -27.82
CA GLU A 470 -1.74 10.96 -27.52
C GLU A 470 -2.39 9.74 -28.19
N PRO A 471 -1.60 8.71 -28.58
CA PRO A 471 -2.01 7.74 -29.58
C PRO A 471 -3.11 6.81 -29.06
N LEU A 472 -4.25 6.85 -29.75
CA LEU A 472 -5.39 5.96 -29.62
C LEU A 472 -4.94 4.48 -29.61
N SER A 473 -4.96 3.87 -28.43
CA SER A 473 -5.05 2.41 -28.34
C SER A 473 -6.48 2.02 -28.70
N GLU A 474 -6.59 1.42 -29.88
CA GLU A 474 -7.79 0.87 -30.51
C GLU A 474 -8.61 0.04 -29.51
N SER A 475 -9.58 0.68 -28.85
CA SER A 475 -10.58 0.01 -28.05
C SER A 475 -11.93 0.62 -28.42
N MET A 476 -12.80 -0.26 -28.92
CA MET A 476 -14.12 0.06 -29.48
C MET A 476 -14.87 1.09 -28.65
N GLU A 477 -15.25 2.21 -29.27
CA GLU A 477 -16.27 3.11 -28.75
C GLU A 477 -17.57 2.32 -28.53
N VAL A 478 -17.88 2.08 -27.26
CA VAL A 478 -19.17 1.54 -26.86
C VAL A 478 -20.17 2.70 -26.86
N VAL A 479 -20.99 2.77 -27.92
CA VAL A 479 -22.12 3.71 -27.99
C VAL A 479 -23.07 3.42 -26.81
N PRO A 480 -23.46 4.42 -25.99
CA PRO A 480 -24.39 4.18 -24.90
C PRO A 480 -25.71 3.64 -25.45
N TYR A 481 -26.12 2.46 -24.95
CA TYR A 481 -27.43 1.89 -25.20
C TYR A 481 -28.50 2.89 -24.74
N ALA A 482 -29.37 3.31 -25.66
CA ALA A 482 -30.51 4.17 -25.40
C ALA A 482 -31.62 3.43 -24.62
N GLY A 483 -31.31 3.04 -23.38
CA GLY A 483 -32.27 2.54 -22.41
C GLY A 483 -33.08 3.70 -21.82
N ALA A 484 -34.37 3.44 -21.60
CA ALA A 484 -35.43 4.35 -21.18
C ALA A 484 -34.96 5.61 -20.43
N LYS A 485 -35.14 6.77 -21.09
CA LYS A 485 -35.01 8.11 -20.50
C LYS A 485 -35.71 8.16 -19.14
N SER A 486 -34.94 8.23 -18.06
CA SER A 486 -35.45 8.80 -16.81
C SER A 486 -35.92 10.22 -17.15
N SER A 487 -37.21 10.46 -16.97
CA SER A 487 -37.86 11.74 -17.21
C SER A 487 -37.34 12.81 -16.24
N GLU A 488 -36.18 13.40 -16.55
CA GLU A 488 -35.86 14.75 -16.12
C GLU A 488 -36.43 15.73 -17.14
N PRO A 489 -37.13 16.80 -16.70
CA PRO A 489 -37.53 17.86 -17.62
C PRO A 489 -36.26 18.46 -18.25
N PRO A 490 -36.19 18.61 -19.59
CA PRO A 490 -35.08 19.30 -20.22
C PRO A 490 -35.01 20.75 -19.75
N GLU A 491 -33.78 21.21 -19.44
CA GLU A 491 -33.51 22.56 -18.95
C GLU A 491 -34.13 23.66 -19.83
N PRO A 492 -34.56 24.79 -19.25
CA PRO A 492 -34.62 26.03 -20.01
C PRO A 492 -33.19 26.39 -20.44
N PRO A 493 -32.92 26.57 -21.75
CA PRO A 493 -31.57 26.89 -22.23
C PRO A 493 -31.07 28.20 -21.60
N LYS A 494 -29.77 28.25 -21.25
CA LYS A 494 -29.11 29.50 -20.85
C LYS A 494 -29.39 30.56 -21.93
N PRO A 495 -29.74 31.80 -21.56
CA PRO A 495 -30.07 32.82 -22.53
C PRO A 495 -28.83 33.16 -23.37
N ARG A 496 -28.95 32.97 -24.69
CA ARG A 496 -27.87 33.19 -25.67
C ARG A 496 -27.62 34.67 -26.01
N THR A 497 -28.42 35.58 -25.46
CA THR A 497 -28.27 37.03 -25.68
C THR A 497 -28.23 37.78 -24.36
N LEU A 498 -27.46 38.87 -24.34
CA LEU A 498 -27.27 39.73 -23.16
C LEU A 498 -28.61 40.26 -22.63
N GLU A 499 -29.54 40.65 -23.51
CA GLU A 499 -30.85 41.17 -23.10
C GLU A 499 -31.67 40.16 -22.30
N HIS A 500 -31.70 38.90 -22.75
CA HIS A 500 -32.42 37.84 -22.06
C HIS A 500 -31.76 37.49 -20.72
N ALA A 501 -30.42 37.47 -20.67
CA ALA A 501 -29.67 37.26 -19.44
C ALA A 501 -29.95 38.36 -18.40
N LEU A 502 -29.90 39.63 -18.80
CA LEU A 502 -30.22 40.76 -17.93
C LEU A 502 -31.67 40.73 -17.44
N LYS A 503 -32.63 40.30 -18.27
CA LYS A 503 -34.03 40.15 -17.87
C LYS A 503 -34.21 39.05 -16.82
N GLU A 504 -33.53 37.92 -16.97
CA GLU A 504 -33.52 36.83 -15.99
C GLU A 504 -32.94 37.31 -14.66
N VAL A 505 -31.79 37.97 -14.69
CA VAL A 505 -31.10 38.52 -13.51
C VAL A 505 -31.97 39.55 -12.79
N LYS A 506 -32.59 40.49 -13.52
CA LYS A 506 -33.52 41.48 -12.93
C LYS A 506 -34.70 40.80 -12.22
N LYS A 507 -35.28 39.76 -12.81
CA LYS A 507 -36.37 39.00 -12.19
C LYS A 507 -35.88 38.29 -10.93
N ALA A 508 -34.72 37.63 -10.98
CA ALA A 508 -34.12 36.96 -9.84
C ALA A 508 -33.84 37.94 -8.69
N LEU A 509 -33.20 39.08 -8.96
CA LEU A 509 -32.92 40.12 -7.96
C LEU A 509 -34.20 40.66 -7.30
N ALA A 510 -35.28 40.86 -8.08
CA ALA A 510 -36.57 41.30 -7.54
C ALA A 510 -37.22 40.25 -6.60
N GLU A 511 -36.98 38.96 -6.83
CA GLU A 511 -37.43 37.89 -5.92
C GLU A 511 -36.52 37.80 -4.68
N ILE A 512 -35.21 37.89 -4.86
CA ILE A 512 -34.20 37.88 -3.78
C ILE A 512 -34.43 39.04 -2.80
N TRP A 513 -34.81 40.22 -3.29
CA TRP A 513 -35.01 41.39 -2.41
C TRP A 513 -36.21 41.26 -1.47
N LYS A 514 -37.13 40.32 -1.72
CA LYS A 514 -38.25 39.98 -0.82
C LYS A 514 -37.81 39.15 0.38
N LEU A 515 -36.60 38.59 0.35
CA LEU A 515 -36.07 37.73 1.41
C LEU A 515 -35.53 38.54 2.61
N PRO A 516 -35.50 37.94 3.81
CA PRO A 516 -34.72 38.40 4.95
C PRO A 516 -33.24 38.63 4.59
N GLU A 517 -32.54 39.47 5.37
CA GLU A 517 -31.19 39.93 5.03
C GLU A 517 -30.15 38.81 4.96
N ASP A 518 -30.22 37.85 5.88
CA ASP A 518 -29.38 36.65 5.94
C ASP A 518 -29.54 35.77 4.69
N LYS A 519 -30.79 35.52 4.28
CA LYS A 519 -31.11 34.74 3.06
C LYS A 519 -30.80 35.51 1.79
N ARG A 520 -30.99 36.84 1.82
CA ARG A 520 -30.70 37.72 0.69
C ARG A 520 -29.24 37.65 0.29
N LYS A 521 -28.31 37.74 1.26
CA LYS A 521 -26.87 37.62 0.98
C LYS A 521 -26.55 36.29 0.30
N LYS A 522 -27.06 35.17 0.83
CA LYS A 522 -26.84 33.82 0.25
C LYS A 522 -27.37 33.70 -1.17
N ALA A 523 -28.57 34.23 -1.44
CA ALA A 523 -29.17 34.17 -2.76
C ALA A 523 -28.43 35.07 -3.78
N ILE A 524 -27.94 36.25 -3.37
CA ILE A 524 -27.08 37.10 -4.21
C ILE A 524 -25.76 36.40 -4.52
N LYS A 525 -25.09 35.80 -3.52
CA LYS A 525 -23.85 35.01 -3.71
C LYS A 525 -24.03 33.95 -4.80
N ARG A 526 -25.09 33.15 -4.66
CA ARG A 526 -25.42 32.09 -5.61
C ARG A 526 -25.74 32.61 -7.02
N LEU A 527 -26.50 33.71 -7.12
CA LEU A 527 -26.78 34.34 -8.42
C LEU A 527 -25.51 34.91 -9.07
N TYR A 528 -24.64 35.54 -8.28
CA TYR A 528 -23.36 36.08 -8.74
C TYR A 528 -22.45 34.97 -9.26
N LEU A 529 -22.26 33.90 -8.48
CA LEU A 529 -21.43 32.76 -8.86
C LEU A 529 -21.96 32.01 -10.09
N ARG A 530 -23.28 31.95 -10.30
CA ARG A 530 -23.87 31.38 -11.53
C ARG A 530 -23.38 32.11 -12.80
N TRP A 531 -23.26 33.43 -12.72
CA TRP A 531 -22.89 34.30 -13.84
C TRP A 531 -21.41 34.68 -13.84
N HIS A 532 -20.59 34.00 -13.03
CA HIS A 532 -19.15 34.27 -13.02
C HIS A 532 -18.51 33.84 -14.36
N PRO A 533 -17.61 34.65 -14.95
CA PRO A 533 -16.97 34.36 -16.24
C PRO A 533 -16.28 33.00 -16.30
N ASP A 534 -15.54 32.62 -15.25
CA ASP A 534 -14.81 31.33 -15.22
C ASP A 534 -15.74 30.11 -15.23
N LYS A 535 -16.99 30.25 -14.79
CA LYS A 535 -18.00 29.17 -14.86
C LYS A 535 -18.75 29.15 -16.19
N ASN A 536 -18.49 30.12 -17.07
CA ASN A 536 -19.21 30.36 -18.33
C ASN A 536 -18.21 30.76 -19.44
N MET A 537 -17.16 29.96 -19.64
CA MET A 537 -16.10 30.23 -20.61
C MET A 537 -16.62 30.37 -22.05
N ASP A 538 -17.69 29.63 -22.39
CA ASP A 538 -18.38 29.67 -23.69
C ASP A 538 -19.09 31.00 -23.99
N MET A 539 -19.39 31.78 -22.95
CA MET A 539 -20.11 33.04 -23.06
C MET A 539 -19.52 34.10 -22.13
N GLN A 540 -18.18 34.14 -22.06
CA GLN A 540 -17.43 34.94 -21.11
C GLN A 540 -17.77 36.44 -21.18
N ASP A 541 -17.95 36.99 -22.38
CA ASP A 541 -18.32 38.41 -22.59
C ASP A 541 -19.69 38.74 -22.00
N ILE A 542 -20.68 37.87 -22.23
CA ILE A 542 -22.04 38.05 -21.68
C ILE A 542 -22.00 37.90 -20.16
N ALA A 543 -21.28 36.90 -19.64
CA ALA A 543 -21.13 36.67 -18.21
C ALA A 543 -20.47 37.87 -17.51
N ASN A 544 -19.42 38.45 -18.09
CA ASN A 544 -18.76 39.65 -17.59
C ASN A 544 -19.74 40.84 -17.47
N GLU A 545 -20.52 41.12 -18.52
CA GLU A 545 -21.48 42.22 -18.51
C GLU A 545 -22.64 41.98 -17.54
N VAL A 546 -23.12 40.74 -17.42
CA VAL A 546 -24.14 40.37 -16.43
C VAL A 546 -23.60 40.51 -15.01
N MET A 547 -22.36 40.07 -14.75
CA MET A 547 -21.70 40.19 -13.46
C MET A 547 -21.56 41.67 -13.03
N LYS A 548 -21.08 42.54 -13.93
CA LYS A 548 -21.05 44.01 -13.70
C LYS A 548 -22.44 44.56 -13.43
N PHE A 549 -23.45 44.10 -14.16
CA PHE A 549 -24.84 44.52 -13.93
C PHE A 549 -25.34 44.10 -12.54
N ILE A 550 -25.04 42.88 -12.08
CA ILE A 550 -25.40 42.41 -10.74
C ILE A 550 -24.76 43.31 -9.66
N GLN A 551 -23.46 43.61 -9.77
CA GLN A 551 -22.76 44.48 -8.83
C GLN A 551 -23.43 45.87 -8.74
N ASN A 552 -23.60 46.53 -9.89
CA ASN A 552 -24.21 47.86 -9.97
C ASN A 552 -25.65 47.88 -9.43
N GLU A 553 -26.44 46.86 -9.74
CA GLU A 553 -27.84 46.78 -9.32
C GLU A 553 -27.98 46.49 -7.83
N VAL A 554 -27.13 45.61 -7.27
CA VAL A 554 -27.07 45.33 -5.83
C VAL A 554 -26.65 46.58 -5.06
N ASP A 555 -25.65 47.32 -5.55
CA ASP A 555 -25.22 48.58 -4.95
C ASP A 555 -26.34 49.63 -4.97
N ARG A 556 -27.03 49.76 -6.12
CA ARG A 556 -28.16 50.68 -6.28
C ARG A 556 -29.29 50.36 -5.30
N LEU A 557 -29.68 49.09 -5.20
CA LEU A 557 -30.76 48.64 -4.32
C LEU A 557 -30.39 48.72 -2.84
N SER A 558 -29.11 48.57 -2.51
CA SER A 558 -28.59 48.72 -1.13
C SER A 558 -28.57 50.19 -0.70
N LYS A 559 -28.23 51.11 -1.61
CA LYS A 559 -28.24 52.57 -1.37
C LYS A 559 -29.66 53.18 -1.39
N GLY A 560 -30.60 52.61 -2.14
CA GLY A 560 -31.96 53.15 -2.31
C GLY A 560 -32.91 53.06 -1.11
N LYS A 561 -32.51 52.43 0.02
CA LYS A 561 -33.32 52.33 1.25
C LYS A 561 -33.09 53.45 2.27
N SER A 562 -32.14 54.36 2.04
CA SER A 562 -31.78 55.43 3.00
C SER A 562 -32.57 56.73 2.84
N SER A 563 -33.54 56.82 1.91
CA SER A 563 -34.16 58.10 1.50
C SER A 563 -35.64 58.33 1.91
N SER A 564 -36.15 57.69 2.96
CA SER A 564 -37.44 58.11 3.58
C SER A 564 -37.34 58.30 5.10
N ARG A 565 -37.56 59.56 5.54
CA ARG A 565 -37.76 60.14 6.90
C ARG A 565 -38.35 59.16 7.94
N ASP A 566 -38.08 59.19 9.24
CA ASP A 566 -37.75 60.25 10.20
C ASP A 566 -37.25 59.58 11.52
N GLY A 567 -36.47 60.29 12.35
CA GLY A 567 -36.32 60.00 13.79
C GLY A 567 -35.21 59.05 14.29
N GLY A 568 -34.07 59.63 14.69
CA GLY A 568 -33.29 59.26 15.89
C GLY A 568 -32.90 57.79 16.11
N GLY A 569 -31.76 57.39 15.57
CA GLY A 569 -31.02 56.20 15.99
C GLY A 569 -29.93 55.88 14.97
N ALA A 570 -28.67 55.88 15.40
CA ALA A 570 -27.53 55.51 14.56
C ALA A 570 -27.71 54.06 14.07
N ARG A 571 -28.23 53.91 12.85
CA ARG A 571 -28.37 52.60 12.20
C ARG A 571 -27.02 52.28 11.55
N PRO A 572 -26.48 51.06 11.70
CA PRO A 572 -25.22 50.68 11.08
C PRO A 572 -25.29 50.90 9.55
N PRO A 573 -24.16 51.26 8.91
CA PRO A 573 -24.11 51.45 7.47
C PRO A 573 -24.56 50.16 6.75
N PRO A 574 -25.17 50.27 5.54
CA PRO A 574 -25.50 49.10 4.74
C PRO A 574 -24.27 48.20 4.54
N PRO A 575 -24.43 46.86 4.46
CA PRO A 575 -23.32 45.96 4.18
C PRO A 575 -22.61 46.39 2.89
N ASP A 576 -21.28 46.57 2.95
CA ASP A 576 -20.48 46.83 1.77
C ASP A 576 -20.36 45.53 0.96
N PHE A 577 -21.05 45.47 -0.17
CA PHE A 577 -21.02 44.30 -1.05
C PHE A 577 -19.75 44.23 -1.89
N SER A 578 -18.97 45.32 -1.98
CA SER A 578 -17.73 45.36 -2.76
C SER A 578 -16.72 44.32 -2.29
N ASP A 579 -16.50 44.22 -0.97
CA ASP A 579 -15.60 43.23 -0.38
C ASP A 579 -16.10 41.80 -0.64
N PHE A 580 -17.42 41.56 -0.56
CA PHE A 580 -17.99 40.26 -0.84
C PHE A 580 -17.83 39.85 -2.31
N PHE A 581 -18.01 40.78 -3.25
CA PHE A 581 -17.81 40.48 -4.68
C PHE A 581 -16.35 40.11 -4.98
N THR A 582 -15.38 40.78 -4.35
CA THR A 582 -13.96 40.43 -4.46
C THR A 582 -13.69 39.00 -3.96
N GLN A 583 -14.18 38.68 -2.75
CA GLN A 583 -14.05 37.34 -2.18
C GLN A 583 -14.73 36.26 -3.06
N TRP A 584 -15.91 36.54 -3.60
CA TRP A 584 -16.62 35.62 -4.49
C TRP A 584 -15.91 35.41 -5.82
N ASN A 585 -15.21 36.41 -6.35
CA ASN A 585 -14.38 36.27 -7.56
C ASN A 585 -13.18 35.36 -7.31
N GLU A 586 -12.42 35.60 -6.23
CA GLU A 586 -11.28 34.75 -5.85
C GLU A 586 -11.72 33.30 -5.63
N ARG A 587 -12.85 33.13 -4.95
CA ARG A 587 -13.46 31.81 -4.74
C ARG A 587 -13.81 31.12 -6.06
N ALA A 588 -14.47 31.80 -6.98
CA ALA A 588 -14.87 31.21 -8.26
C ALA A 588 -13.64 30.79 -9.09
N ARG A 589 -12.61 31.64 -9.13
CA ARG A 589 -11.32 31.34 -9.79
C ARG A 589 -10.65 30.10 -9.21
N ARG A 590 -10.60 30.00 -7.88
CA ARG A 590 -9.99 28.87 -7.16
C ARG A 590 -10.73 27.57 -7.43
N GLN A 591 -12.06 27.58 -7.33
CA GLN A 591 -12.90 26.41 -7.60
C GLN A 591 -12.71 25.91 -9.04
N HIS A 592 -12.73 26.83 -10.01
CA HIS A 592 -12.52 26.50 -11.42
C HIS A 592 -11.11 25.92 -11.67
N SER A 593 -10.08 26.62 -11.18
CA SER A 593 -8.68 26.22 -11.34
C SER A 593 -8.38 24.85 -10.71
N SER A 594 -8.89 24.61 -9.49
CA SER A 594 -8.73 23.33 -8.80
C SER A 594 -9.43 22.19 -9.53
N TYR A 595 -10.69 22.37 -9.93
CA TYR A 595 -11.43 21.36 -10.67
C TYR A 595 -10.78 21.03 -12.01
N HIS A 596 -10.35 22.04 -12.77
CA HIS A 596 -9.73 21.83 -14.07
C HIS A 596 -8.37 21.12 -13.96
N ASN A 597 -7.52 21.52 -13.01
CA ASN A 597 -6.25 20.85 -12.78
C ASN A 597 -6.45 19.38 -12.33
N PHE A 598 -7.40 19.15 -11.43
CA PHE A 598 -7.80 17.81 -10.99
C PHE A 598 -8.30 16.95 -12.17
N ARG A 599 -9.24 17.45 -12.98
CA ARG A 599 -9.81 16.72 -14.12
C ARG A 599 -8.76 16.38 -15.17
N ARG A 600 -7.85 17.31 -15.49
CA ARG A 600 -6.77 17.09 -16.46
C ARG A 600 -5.86 15.92 -16.07
N HIS A 601 -5.55 15.80 -14.77
CA HIS A 601 -4.74 14.71 -14.25
C HIS A 601 -5.54 13.45 -13.92
N ASN A 602 -6.88 13.50 -14.06
CA ASN A 602 -7.80 12.40 -13.80
C ASN A 602 -8.88 12.31 -14.91
N PRO A 603 -8.51 12.08 -16.19
CA PRO A 603 -9.46 12.12 -17.31
C PRO A 603 -10.55 11.05 -17.22
N ARG A 604 -10.28 9.94 -16.50
CA ARG A 604 -11.24 8.85 -16.27
C ARG A 604 -12.19 9.11 -15.09
N PHE A 605 -12.04 10.23 -14.38
CA PHE A 605 -12.88 10.54 -13.23
C PHE A 605 -14.30 10.90 -13.67
N THR A 606 -15.28 10.20 -13.10
CA THR A 606 -16.71 10.38 -13.37
C THR A 606 -17.50 10.84 -12.13
N GLY A 607 -16.86 11.38 -11.09
CA GLY A 607 -17.60 12.07 -10.01
C GLY A 607 -18.12 11.22 -8.85
N PHE A 608 -18.00 9.89 -8.89
CA PHE A 608 -18.52 9.00 -7.84
C PHE A 608 -17.52 7.95 -7.34
N THR A 609 -16.23 8.07 -7.67
CA THR A 609 -15.20 7.19 -7.08
C THR A 609 -14.88 7.66 -5.65
N PRO A 610 -15.01 6.81 -4.62
CA PRO A 610 -14.78 7.19 -3.22
C PRO A 610 -13.29 7.38 -2.87
N HIS A 611 -12.40 7.32 -3.85
CA HIS A 611 -10.99 7.57 -3.65
C HIS A 611 -10.67 8.84 -4.41
N PRO A 612 -10.39 9.98 -3.74
CA PRO A 612 -9.54 10.97 -4.36
C PRO A 612 -8.33 10.20 -4.87
N SER A 613 -8.06 10.31 -6.17
CA SER A 613 -6.84 9.71 -6.69
C SER A 613 -5.71 10.22 -5.81
N ARG A 614 -4.93 9.31 -5.20
CA ARG A 614 -3.77 9.66 -4.36
C ARG A 614 -2.80 10.61 -5.08
N THR A 615 -2.98 10.76 -6.40
CA THR A 615 -2.21 11.57 -7.32
C THR A 615 -2.57 13.06 -7.36
N TYR A 616 -3.52 13.56 -6.55
CA TYR A 616 -3.83 14.99 -6.50
C TYR A 616 -4.00 15.47 -5.06
N THR A 617 -3.38 16.62 -4.75
CA THR A 617 -3.52 17.33 -3.49
C THR A 617 -4.26 18.64 -3.73
N ALA A 618 -5.37 18.84 -3.01
CA ALA A 618 -6.17 20.06 -3.06
C ALA A 618 -5.35 21.32 -2.71
N PRO A 619 -5.79 22.52 -3.15
CA PRO A 619 -5.15 23.77 -2.81
C PRO A 619 -4.93 23.91 -1.30
N ASN A 620 -3.73 24.31 -0.89
CA ASN A 620 -3.41 24.51 0.53
C ASN A 620 -2.51 25.74 0.72
N PRO A 621 -3.07 26.90 1.12
CA PRO A 621 -2.31 28.13 1.31
C PRO A 621 -1.20 28.02 2.36
N ARG A 622 -1.36 27.16 3.39
CA ARG A 622 -0.35 26.97 4.43
C ARG A 622 0.86 26.21 3.89
N VAL A 623 0.61 25.14 3.15
CA VAL A 623 1.67 24.35 2.49
C VAL A 623 2.36 25.20 1.43
N ALA A 624 1.61 25.94 0.61
CA ALA A 624 2.17 26.88 -0.37
C ALA A 624 3.14 27.90 0.29
N LYS A 625 2.76 28.46 1.45
CA LYS A 625 3.65 29.35 2.23
C LYS A 625 4.94 28.67 2.68
N VAL A 626 4.90 27.38 3.02
CA VAL A 626 6.10 26.61 3.39
C VAL A 626 7.03 26.46 2.18
N TRP A 627 6.50 26.08 1.01
CA TRP A 627 7.28 25.99 -0.23
C TRP A 627 7.89 27.34 -0.63
N MET A 628 7.09 28.41 -0.54
CA MET A 628 7.53 29.79 -0.82
C MET A 628 8.58 30.28 0.19
N ARG A 629 8.51 29.82 1.45
CA ARG A 629 9.55 30.12 2.43
C ARG A 629 10.86 29.39 2.11
N GLN A 630 10.78 28.13 1.66
CA GLN A 630 11.98 27.39 1.29
C GLN A 630 12.69 28.03 0.09
N SER A 631 11.95 28.48 -0.95
CA SER A 631 12.55 29.19 -2.08
C SER A 631 13.24 30.49 -1.66
N LYS A 632 12.72 31.21 -0.65
CA LYS A 632 13.38 32.38 -0.06
C LYS A 632 14.67 32.06 0.70
N GLU A 633 14.70 30.96 1.46
CA GLU A 633 15.92 30.52 2.13
C GLU A 633 16.98 30.05 1.12
N ASP A 634 16.56 29.39 0.03
CA ASP A 634 17.47 29.05 -1.07
C ASP A 634 18.03 30.32 -1.73
N LEU A 635 17.20 31.35 -1.96
CA LEU A 635 17.66 32.65 -2.46
C LEU A 635 18.67 33.31 -1.51
N ARG A 636 18.43 33.24 -0.20
CA ARG A 636 19.35 33.73 0.82
C ARG A 636 20.69 32.99 0.77
N SER A 637 20.65 31.66 0.61
CA SER A 637 21.86 30.85 0.41
C SER A 637 22.64 31.28 -0.83
N VAL A 638 21.98 31.49 -1.97
CA VAL A 638 22.63 31.98 -3.19
C VAL A 638 23.29 33.35 -2.98
N LYS A 639 22.63 34.29 -2.27
CA LYS A 639 23.22 35.60 -1.94
C LYS A 639 24.52 35.47 -1.12
N HIS A 640 24.56 34.53 -0.17
CA HIS A 640 25.77 34.25 0.60
C HIS A 640 26.88 33.63 -0.28
N LEU A 641 26.54 32.68 -1.15
CA LEU A 641 27.51 32.06 -2.08
C LEU A 641 28.11 33.08 -3.04
N LEU A 642 27.30 33.98 -3.61
CA LEU A 642 27.75 35.05 -4.49
C LEU A 642 28.66 36.08 -3.79
N SER A 643 28.50 36.24 -2.46
CA SER A 643 29.31 37.15 -1.64
C SER A 643 30.61 36.51 -1.11
N SER A 644 30.82 35.22 -1.37
CA SER A 644 32.03 34.49 -0.99
C SER A 644 33.26 35.04 -1.70
N ARG A 645 34.44 34.89 -1.09
CA ARG A 645 35.72 35.17 -1.76
C ARG A 645 35.99 34.24 -2.94
N ASP A 646 35.45 33.02 -2.86
CA ASP A 646 35.50 32.00 -3.90
C ASP A 646 34.08 31.45 -4.14
N PRO A 647 33.30 32.07 -5.04
CA PRO A 647 31.93 31.66 -5.31
C PRO A 647 31.85 30.33 -6.06
N LEU A 648 31.06 29.40 -5.53
CA LEU A 648 30.79 28.11 -6.17
C LEU A 648 29.68 28.27 -7.22
N TYR A 649 30.02 28.72 -8.43
CA TYR A 649 29.05 29.07 -9.48
C TYR A 649 28.14 27.93 -9.92
N TYR A 650 28.64 26.68 -10.02
CA TYR A 650 27.81 25.51 -10.30
C TYR A 650 26.68 25.31 -9.26
N LEU A 651 27.01 25.54 -7.98
CA LEU A 651 26.07 25.39 -6.87
C LEU A 651 25.05 26.55 -6.85
N ILE A 652 25.50 27.76 -7.21
CA ILE A 652 24.60 28.91 -7.43
C ILE A 652 23.59 28.58 -8.53
N CYS A 653 24.03 28.13 -9.71
CA CYS A 653 23.14 27.76 -10.80
C CYS A 653 22.14 26.68 -10.41
N PHE A 654 22.58 25.64 -9.69
CA PHE A 654 21.71 24.58 -9.17
C PHE A 654 20.64 25.14 -8.21
N GLN A 655 21.03 25.97 -7.25
CA GLN A 655 20.08 26.56 -6.31
C GLN A 655 19.13 27.54 -7.00
N CYS A 656 19.55 28.28 -8.02
CA CYS A 656 18.67 29.11 -8.84
C CYS A 656 17.57 28.32 -9.54
N HIS A 657 17.88 27.12 -10.06
CA HIS A 657 16.84 26.20 -10.53
C HIS A 657 15.87 25.81 -9.41
N GLN A 658 16.40 25.44 -8.24
CA GLN A 658 15.58 25.01 -7.10
C GLN A 658 14.64 26.13 -6.59
N ILE A 659 15.10 27.38 -6.59
CA ILE A 659 14.28 28.55 -6.26
C ILE A 659 13.08 28.66 -7.20
N ALA A 660 13.31 28.58 -8.52
CA ALA A 660 12.24 28.63 -9.50
C ALA A 660 11.27 27.45 -9.35
N GLU A 661 11.78 26.22 -9.22
CA GLU A 661 10.97 25.00 -9.05
C GLU A 661 10.03 25.10 -7.85
N LYS A 662 10.56 25.46 -6.68
CA LYS A 662 9.79 25.58 -5.44
C LYS A 662 8.78 26.71 -5.49
N SER A 663 9.10 27.81 -6.17
CA SER A 663 8.19 28.95 -6.34
C SER A 663 7.01 28.59 -7.25
N LEU A 664 7.26 27.87 -8.35
CA LEU A 664 6.21 27.35 -9.24
C LEU A 664 5.30 26.36 -8.50
N LYS A 665 5.88 25.40 -7.79
CA LYS A 665 5.13 24.43 -6.97
C LYS A 665 4.31 25.12 -5.90
N ALA A 666 4.86 26.14 -5.23
CA ALA A 666 4.12 26.94 -4.25
C ALA A 666 2.88 27.63 -4.87
N ALA A 667 3.02 28.20 -6.07
CA ALA A 667 1.91 28.85 -6.77
C ALA A 667 0.81 27.86 -7.19
N LEU A 668 1.19 26.70 -7.73
CA LEU A 668 0.23 25.62 -8.03
C LEU A 668 -0.50 25.15 -6.76
N TYR A 669 0.25 24.86 -5.69
CA TYR A 669 -0.32 24.49 -4.38
C TYR A 669 -1.30 25.52 -3.84
N ALA A 670 -1.06 26.81 -4.06
CA ALA A 670 -1.92 27.87 -3.54
C ALA A 670 -3.24 28.00 -4.31
N LEU A 671 -3.20 27.83 -5.64
CA LEU A 671 -4.27 28.32 -6.53
C LEU A 671 -5.09 27.21 -7.18
N SER A 672 -4.47 26.08 -7.51
CA SER A 672 -5.10 25.00 -8.29
C SER A 672 -4.87 23.61 -7.72
N GLY A 673 -4.20 23.51 -6.57
CA GLY A 673 -3.70 22.23 -6.04
C GLY A 673 -2.58 21.67 -6.91
N VAL A 674 -1.99 20.56 -6.51
CA VAL A 674 -0.87 19.95 -7.24
C VAL A 674 -1.12 18.47 -7.46
N ALA A 675 -0.90 18.02 -8.69
CA ALA A 675 -0.85 16.59 -8.99
C ALA A 675 0.53 16.00 -8.68
N ASP A 676 0.62 14.71 -8.36
CA ASP A 676 1.90 14.02 -8.11
C ASP A 676 2.88 14.17 -9.28
N ARG A 677 2.36 14.13 -10.51
CA ARG A 677 3.18 14.35 -11.71
C ARG A 677 3.83 15.74 -11.71
N GLN A 678 3.11 16.76 -11.23
CA GLN A 678 3.64 18.12 -11.09
C GLN A 678 4.60 18.20 -9.90
N LEU A 679 4.26 17.59 -8.78
CA LEU A 679 5.07 17.59 -7.56
C LEU A 679 6.43 16.88 -7.75
N ASN A 680 6.44 15.78 -8.50
CA ASN A 680 7.62 14.96 -8.77
C ASN A 680 8.40 15.44 -10.01
N SER A 681 7.83 16.35 -10.81
CA SER A 681 8.55 16.94 -11.94
C SER A 681 9.61 17.94 -11.47
N HIS A 682 10.74 17.94 -12.17
CA HIS A 682 11.78 18.98 -12.07
C HIS A 682 11.87 19.82 -13.35
N ASP A 683 10.98 19.59 -14.32
CA ASP A 683 10.91 20.38 -15.55
C ASP A 683 10.20 21.71 -15.26
N LEU A 684 10.97 22.78 -15.20
CA LEU A 684 10.44 24.11 -14.92
C LEU A 684 9.52 24.63 -16.04
N VAL A 685 9.77 24.26 -17.30
CA VAL A 685 8.97 24.72 -18.44
C VAL A 685 7.59 24.09 -18.38
N LEU A 686 7.53 22.79 -18.08
CA LEU A 686 6.26 22.09 -17.86
C LEU A 686 5.46 22.72 -16.70
N LEU A 687 6.12 22.99 -15.57
CA LEU A 687 5.49 23.63 -14.41
C LEU A 687 5.01 25.07 -14.70
N ALA A 688 5.79 25.86 -15.44
CA ALA A 688 5.41 27.21 -15.82
C ALA A 688 4.24 27.22 -16.83
N HIS A 689 4.23 26.29 -17.77
CA HIS A 689 3.12 26.13 -18.71
C HIS A 689 1.85 25.64 -18.00
N ASP A 690 1.96 24.76 -17.00
CA ASP A 690 0.80 24.37 -16.20
C ASP A 690 0.26 25.53 -15.38
N LEU A 691 1.14 26.41 -14.88
CA LEU A 691 0.75 27.61 -14.16
C LEU A 691 0.12 28.67 -15.08
N SER A 692 0.64 28.85 -16.30
CA SER A 692 0.14 29.88 -17.24
C SER A 692 -1.30 29.64 -17.69
N ARG A 693 -1.82 28.42 -17.52
CA ARG A 693 -3.22 28.06 -17.72
C ARG A 693 -4.16 28.62 -16.64
N LEU A 694 -3.62 29.09 -15.52
CA LEU A 694 -4.41 29.69 -14.45
C LEU A 694 -4.80 31.13 -14.80
N PRO A 695 -6.06 31.54 -14.54
CA PRO A 695 -6.50 32.91 -14.82
C PRO A 695 -5.61 33.95 -14.12
N GLY A 696 -5.01 34.86 -14.90
CA GLY A 696 -4.18 35.94 -14.39
C GLY A 696 -2.74 35.56 -14.02
N ALA A 697 -2.30 34.33 -14.30
CA ALA A 697 -0.93 33.91 -14.03
C ALA A 697 0.10 34.67 -14.89
N PRO A 698 1.25 35.06 -14.33
CA PRO A 698 2.33 35.65 -15.10
C PRO A 698 3.00 34.60 -15.99
N ASP A 699 3.32 34.95 -17.23
CA ASP A 699 4.17 34.11 -18.07
C ASP A 699 5.63 34.22 -17.62
N VAL A 700 6.09 33.18 -16.91
CA VAL A 700 7.47 33.01 -16.45
C VAL A 700 8.26 32.01 -17.29
N THR A 701 7.65 31.47 -18.35
CA THR A 701 8.24 30.46 -19.22
C THR A 701 9.60 30.89 -19.79
N PRO A 702 9.77 32.14 -20.29
CA PRO A 702 11.06 32.59 -20.83
C PRO A 702 12.19 32.59 -19.79
N GLN A 703 11.88 32.94 -18.54
CA GLN A 703 12.85 33.00 -17.45
C GLN A 703 13.26 31.59 -17.03
N VAL A 704 12.29 30.69 -16.85
CA VAL A 704 12.56 29.35 -16.33
C VAL A 704 13.20 28.44 -17.37
N ALA A 705 12.93 28.63 -18.66
CA ALA A 705 13.55 27.86 -19.75
C ALA A 705 15.09 27.99 -19.73
N LYS A 706 15.61 29.16 -19.35
CA LYS A 706 17.04 29.40 -19.18
C LYS A 706 17.63 28.72 -17.94
N LEU A 707 16.81 28.43 -16.94
CA LEU A 707 17.22 27.77 -15.70
C LEU A 707 17.15 26.24 -15.79
N SER A 708 16.33 25.68 -16.69
CA SER A 708 16.06 24.23 -16.80
C SER A 708 17.32 23.37 -16.94
N ASN A 709 18.35 23.88 -17.63
CA ASN A 709 19.61 23.15 -17.83
C ASN A 709 20.45 22.98 -16.54
N TYR A 710 20.11 23.70 -15.46
CA TYR A 710 20.87 23.67 -14.22
C TYR A 710 20.45 22.56 -13.25
N TYR A 711 19.41 21.77 -13.54
CA TYR A 711 19.05 20.66 -12.65
C TYR A 711 20.09 19.54 -12.69
N GLU A 712 20.23 18.85 -13.82
CA GLU A 712 21.13 17.68 -13.91
C GLU A 712 22.58 18.08 -14.20
N GLY A 713 22.78 19.07 -15.08
CA GLY A 713 24.11 19.45 -15.56
C GLY A 713 25.03 19.92 -14.45
N THR A 714 24.51 20.61 -13.43
CA THR A 714 25.31 21.13 -12.31
C THR A 714 25.70 20.07 -11.27
N ARG A 715 25.12 18.86 -11.33
CA ARG A 715 25.31 17.81 -10.31
C ARG A 715 26.07 16.60 -10.81
N TYR A 716 25.81 16.17 -12.04
CA TYR A 716 26.24 14.86 -12.51
C TYR A 716 27.30 14.94 -13.61
N PRO A 717 28.52 14.41 -13.40
CA PRO A 717 29.60 14.48 -14.39
C PRO A 717 29.27 13.84 -15.76
N ASN A 718 28.43 12.80 -15.77
CA ASN A 718 28.02 12.07 -16.97
C ASN A 718 26.99 12.81 -17.83
N LYS A 719 26.51 13.99 -17.41
CA LYS A 719 25.61 14.84 -18.21
C LYS A 719 26.34 15.76 -19.17
N HIS A 720 27.68 15.73 -19.16
CA HIS A 720 28.56 16.44 -20.09
C HIS A 720 29.24 15.44 -21.01
N VAL A 721 29.42 15.79 -22.29
CA VAL A 721 30.10 14.92 -23.27
C VAL A 721 31.33 15.65 -23.83
N PRO A 722 32.56 15.16 -23.59
CA PRO A 722 32.92 14.04 -22.70
C PRO A 722 32.61 14.36 -21.22
N ALA A 723 32.58 13.33 -20.36
CA ALA A 723 32.31 13.49 -18.94
C ALA A 723 33.27 14.50 -18.29
N LYS A 724 32.71 15.48 -17.56
CA LYS A 724 33.46 16.58 -16.93
C LYS A 724 32.92 16.85 -15.54
N VAL A 725 33.77 17.35 -14.65
CA VAL A 725 33.35 17.78 -13.32
C VAL A 725 32.41 18.99 -13.48
N PRO A 726 31.17 18.98 -12.96
CA PRO A 726 30.25 20.10 -13.13
C PRO A 726 30.79 21.44 -12.60
N ALA A 727 31.55 21.40 -11.50
CA ALA A 727 32.24 22.58 -10.96
C ALA A 727 33.26 23.20 -11.94
N GLU A 728 33.75 22.42 -12.91
CA GLU A 728 34.63 22.91 -13.98
C GLU A 728 33.86 23.41 -15.21
N VAL A 729 32.64 22.92 -15.42
CA VAL A 729 31.78 23.34 -16.53
C VAL A 729 31.10 24.68 -16.22
N PHE A 730 30.59 24.85 -15.00
CA PHE A 730 29.88 26.06 -14.58
C PHE A 730 30.80 26.95 -13.73
N GLN A 731 31.74 27.63 -14.40
CA GLN A 731 32.67 28.57 -13.78
C GLN A 731 32.40 30.04 -14.14
N ASP A 732 31.46 30.31 -15.05
CA ASP A 732 31.18 31.67 -15.51
C ASP A 732 30.35 32.44 -14.48
N CYS A 733 30.94 33.50 -13.94
CA CYS A 733 30.28 34.43 -13.02
C CYS A 733 29.05 35.10 -13.66
N ARG A 734 29.10 35.44 -14.95
CA ARG A 734 27.96 36.06 -15.66
C ARG A 734 26.79 35.10 -15.75
N GLN A 735 27.06 33.82 -16.04
CA GLN A 735 26.04 32.77 -16.07
C GLN A 735 25.36 32.61 -14.70
N ALA A 736 26.14 32.56 -13.61
CA ALA A 736 25.60 32.46 -12.26
C ALA A 736 24.80 33.71 -11.84
N GLN A 737 25.27 34.90 -12.21
CA GLN A 737 24.55 36.16 -11.96
C GLN A 737 23.25 36.26 -12.77
N GLU A 738 23.23 35.80 -14.03
CA GLU A 738 22.01 35.73 -14.83
C GLU A 738 21.02 34.73 -14.20
N ALA A 739 21.49 33.55 -13.80
CA ALA A 739 20.65 32.56 -13.14
C ALA A 739 20.03 33.11 -11.85
N PHE A 740 20.81 33.82 -11.03
CA PHE A 740 20.35 34.48 -9.81
C PHE A 740 19.28 35.54 -10.08
N ARG A 741 19.51 36.41 -11.08
CA ARG A 741 18.53 37.43 -11.48
C ARG A 741 17.22 36.79 -11.93
N LEU A 742 17.27 35.81 -12.81
CA LEU A 742 16.08 35.13 -13.34
C LEU A 742 15.31 34.40 -12.24
N ALA A 743 16.00 33.67 -11.35
CA ALA A 743 15.36 32.99 -10.23
C ALA A 743 14.69 33.97 -9.26
N THR A 744 15.29 35.14 -9.03
CA THR A 744 14.71 36.22 -8.21
C THR A 744 13.46 36.80 -8.86
N GLU A 745 13.51 37.10 -10.16
CA GLU A 745 12.36 37.63 -10.92
C GLU A 745 11.17 36.65 -10.89
N VAL A 746 11.43 35.35 -11.06
CA VAL A 746 10.41 34.29 -10.96
C VAL A 746 9.81 34.24 -9.56
N LEU A 747 10.65 34.20 -8.51
CA LEU A 747 10.18 34.16 -7.13
C LEU A 747 9.30 35.37 -6.78
N GLU A 748 9.76 36.59 -7.08
CA GLU A 748 9.04 37.82 -6.77
C GLU A 748 7.76 37.99 -7.61
N GLY A 749 7.77 37.50 -8.86
CA GLY A 749 6.58 37.47 -9.71
C GLY A 749 5.50 36.54 -9.15
N LEU A 750 5.90 35.33 -8.77
CA LEU A 750 4.98 34.32 -8.24
C LEU A 750 4.52 34.64 -6.82
N GLU A 751 5.37 35.23 -5.98
CA GLU A 751 4.97 35.69 -4.65
C GLU A 751 3.87 36.75 -4.74
N ARG A 752 4.02 37.73 -5.65
CA ARG A 752 2.98 38.73 -5.88
C ARG A 752 1.70 38.10 -6.43
N PHE A 753 1.81 37.10 -7.30
CA PHE A 753 0.65 36.42 -7.86
C PHE A 753 -0.11 35.57 -6.82
N VAL A 754 0.59 34.96 -5.87
CA VAL A 754 -0.02 34.16 -4.79
C VAL A 754 -0.57 35.04 -3.66
N GLY A 755 0.01 36.22 -3.45
CA GLY A 755 -0.37 37.17 -2.39
C GLY A 755 -1.33 38.29 -2.81
N ALA A 756 -1.63 38.40 -4.10
CA ALA A 756 -2.65 39.29 -4.67
C ALA A 756 -3.96 38.53 -4.91
#